data_AF-A0A653C9K6-F1
#
_entry.id   AF-A0A653C9K6-F1
#
_cell.length_a   1.000
_cell.length_b   1.000
_cell.length_c   1.000
_cell.angle_alpha   90.00
_cell.angle_beta   90.00
_cell.angle_gamma   90.00
#
_symmetry.space_group_name_H-M   'P 1'
#
loop_
_entity.id
_entity.type
_entity.pdbx_description
1 polymer ?
#
loop_
_entity_poly.entity_id
_entity_poly.type
_entity_poly.pdbx_seq_one_letter_code
_entity_poly.pdbx_strand_id
1 'polypeptide(L)'
;MSLHISVGGLTSYQRSVLKSEKFNEDDETWKKFSSLNNLADCYKLYCNKVLDKATRDLFVTGSLSEISLEFQNVMKYCCADVMATCDILKKLFPIFSERFPHPVTLAGMLELGTAYLPVNSNWSRYIADSEQAYEDLDIEGRILLARRADQACQMLHDEKYKEDLWMWDQDWEVKHIKLKKRVGNKKKELPPVKSIQCIDKNTVDQSTKQINDDEDEEIDELEEKFGYLWSTKENLPAVKTLLPGYPNWYRKLCTKPESSSQWIPGPHLISTSMQITPKLLSLTWEGYPLHYIRDLGWGFLVPFSDDLEVERKLPLAKLLEKCPLRTNKDGSNTWEAMQHISKSVQQDLSKKQYYMRMKDDKTNGMYQGTGIWCNTTIEDCCWFFKLPHKDGPSRNVGNPLAKDYLTKFSENVLAGDTESAEQVLAMARKLSYWRNNRDRIMDQMVVWLNKENLPKDMKDSTDNFGAIVPQVVVCGTLTRRAVEPTWMTASNAHPERIGSELRAMVQAPPGYSIVGADVDSQELWIASVIGDSHHGGMHGCTPLGWMTLSGNKSQGTDMHSVTAKAVGISRDHAKVINYARIYGAGQNFAERLLKQFNPTMSENDARSKARKMFDLTKGKNVYYLKRDYVHEFGDQPYNKWRALQLAKVHGKKVSEMFETSKWVGGTESAMFNRLEEIANSDSPTTPFLEGRLSRALEANSISDDRFLPTKVNWVVQSGAADFLHLMLVCMRWIMGDNIRFCLSFHDEVRYLVKEKYRYQAALALHTTNLLTRAFCAYRLGLNDLPQTVAFFSSVEVDKVLRKESKQDCITPSNPHGLKRGYGIDNGEAVDIHTAIEKAGGNSPRWYQFDDDR
;
A
#
# COMPACT_ATOMS: atom_id res chain seq x y z
N MET A 1 -3.55 19.57 -16.47
CA MET A 1 -3.55 18.09 -16.41
C MET A 1 -4.64 17.52 -15.50
N SER A 2 -4.84 18.01 -14.28
CA SER A 2 -5.91 17.53 -13.38
C SER A 2 -7.31 17.60 -14.03
N LEU A 3 -7.62 18.68 -14.76
CA LEU A 3 -8.86 18.81 -15.53
C LEU A 3 -9.03 17.74 -16.61
N HIS A 4 -7.92 17.24 -17.18
CA HIS A 4 -8.01 16.17 -18.18
C HIS A 4 -8.38 14.85 -17.51
N ILE A 5 -7.90 14.59 -16.29
CA ILE A 5 -8.23 13.37 -15.55
C ILE A 5 -9.74 13.33 -15.23
N SER A 6 -10.37 14.47 -14.92
CA SER A 6 -11.81 14.52 -14.68
C SER A 6 -12.63 14.39 -15.98
N VAL A 7 -12.22 15.05 -17.07
CA VAL A 7 -12.99 15.07 -18.34
C VAL A 7 -12.78 13.83 -19.20
N GLY A 8 -11.54 13.40 -19.34
CA GLY A 8 -11.11 12.34 -20.26
C GLY A 8 -10.11 11.40 -19.61
N GLY A 9 -10.20 11.18 -18.29
CA GLY A 9 -9.35 10.25 -17.58
C GLY A 9 -9.69 8.79 -17.89
N LEU A 10 -8.76 7.91 -17.54
CA LEU A 10 -8.81 6.47 -17.81
C LEU A 10 -8.79 5.65 -16.53
N THR A 11 -9.48 4.52 -16.55
CA THR A 11 -9.41 3.49 -15.50
C THR A 11 -8.07 2.76 -15.52
N SER A 12 -7.71 2.08 -14.43
CA SER A 12 -6.48 1.27 -14.36
C SER A 12 -6.42 0.20 -15.46
N TYR A 13 -7.56 -0.41 -15.77
CA TYR A 13 -7.68 -1.37 -16.87
C TYR A 13 -7.44 -0.71 -18.23
N GLN A 14 -8.13 0.39 -18.54
CA GLN A 14 -7.95 1.10 -19.82
C GLN A 14 -6.51 1.62 -20.00
N ARG A 15 -5.86 2.09 -18.92
CA ARG A 15 -4.43 2.45 -18.95
C ARG A 15 -3.54 1.24 -19.26
N SER A 16 -3.83 0.08 -18.68
CA SER A 16 -3.14 -1.18 -18.99
C SER A 16 -3.29 -1.54 -20.46
N VAL A 17 -4.51 -1.46 -20.99
CA VAL A 17 -4.81 -1.75 -22.40
C VAL A 17 -4.00 -0.84 -23.33
N LEU A 18 -4.02 0.48 -23.09
CA LEU A 18 -3.25 1.45 -23.87
C LEU A 18 -1.73 1.19 -23.81
N LYS A 19 -1.19 0.80 -22.65
CA LYS A 19 0.23 0.44 -22.51
C LYS A 19 0.60 -0.87 -23.20
N SER A 20 -0.34 -1.80 -23.32
CA SER A 20 -0.11 -3.11 -23.92
C SER A 20 -0.28 -3.14 -25.44
N GLU A 21 -0.84 -2.07 -26.03
CA GLU A 21 -1.16 -1.92 -27.46
C GLU A 21 -2.04 -3.05 -28.04
N LYS A 22 -2.67 -3.85 -27.18
CA LYS A 22 -3.63 -4.90 -27.58
C LYS A 22 -5.04 -4.33 -27.51
N PHE A 23 -5.61 -4.01 -28.67
CA PHE A 23 -6.92 -3.37 -28.77
C PHE A 23 -8.00 -4.38 -29.23
N ASN A 24 -9.17 -4.32 -28.60
CA ASN A 24 -10.38 -4.92 -29.14
C ASN A 24 -11.22 -3.86 -29.90
N GLU A 25 -12.21 -4.28 -30.68
CA GLU A 25 -13.12 -3.36 -31.39
C GLU A 25 -13.85 -2.39 -30.44
N ASP A 26 -14.27 -2.88 -29.26
CA ASP A 26 -14.86 -2.05 -28.20
C ASP A 26 -13.90 -0.95 -27.72
N ASP A 27 -12.59 -1.19 -27.77
CA ASP A 27 -11.59 -0.28 -27.20
C ASP A 27 -11.29 0.93 -28.08
N GLU A 28 -11.52 0.82 -29.40
CA GLU A 28 -11.36 1.93 -30.34
C GLU A 28 -12.44 3.01 -30.19
N THR A 29 -13.57 2.69 -29.54
CA THR A 29 -14.67 3.65 -29.30
C THR A 29 -14.29 4.71 -28.28
N TRP A 30 -13.78 4.30 -27.11
CA TRP A 30 -13.44 5.21 -26.01
C TRP A 30 -12.06 5.87 -26.19
N LYS A 31 -11.14 5.26 -26.94
CA LYS A 31 -9.80 5.79 -27.25
C LYS A 31 -9.84 7.14 -27.98
N LYS A 32 -10.87 7.40 -28.77
CA LYS A 32 -11.06 8.70 -29.45
C LYS A 32 -11.28 9.86 -28.48
N PHE A 33 -11.72 9.58 -27.26
CA PHE A 33 -12.15 10.60 -26.30
C PHE A 33 -11.21 10.76 -25.11
N SER A 34 -10.09 10.03 -25.07
CA SER A 34 -9.23 9.94 -23.91
C SER A 34 -7.78 9.63 -24.26
N SER A 35 -6.86 9.95 -23.35
CA SER A 35 -5.42 9.74 -23.51
C SER A 35 -4.76 9.47 -22.16
N LEU A 36 -3.47 9.13 -22.17
CA LEU A 36 -2.67 9.17 -20.94
C LEU A 36 -2.51 10.61 -20.47
N ASN A 37 -2.18 10.77 -19.18
CA ASN A 37 -2.03 12.06 -18.51
C ASN A 37 -0.65 12.71 -18.73
N ASN A 38 0.05 12.39 -19.82
CA ASN A 38 1.29 13.08 -20.18
C ASN A 38 1.00 14.23 -21.15
N LEU A 39 1.84 15.26 -21.15
CA LEU A 39 1.61 16.47 -21.93
C LEU A 39 1.49 16.19 -23.43
N ALA A 40 2.36 15.34 -23.97
CA ALA A 40 2.39 15.01 -25.40
C ALA A 40 1.09 14.35 -25.88
N ASP A 41 0.56 13.38 -25.13
CA ASP A 41 -0.66 12.66 -25.49
C ASP A 41 -1.89 13.56 -25.35
N CYS A 42 -1.93 14.41 -24.32
CA CYS A 42 -2.99 15.42 -24.20
C CYS A 42 -2.94 16.47 -25.32
N TYR A 43 -1.74 16.93 -25.70
CA TYR A 43 -1.59 17.89 -26.79
C TYR A 43 -2.03 17.29 -28.13
N LYS A 44 -1.71 16.01 -28.35
CA LYS A 44 -2.21 15.24 -29.49
C LYS A 44 -3.74 15.12 -29.46
N LEU A 45 -4.34 14.81 -28.31
CA LEU A 45 -5.79 14.63 -28.18
C LEU A 45 -6.59 15.92 -28.42
N TYR A 46 -6.19 17.04 -27.79
CA TYR A 46 -6.98 18.28 -27.83
C TYR A 46 -6.57 19.23 -28.95
N CYS A 47 -5.31 19.20 -29.39
CA CYS A 47 -4.75 20.14 -30.35
C CYS A 47 -4.27 19.47 -31.65
N ASN A 48 -4.28 18.13 -31.76
CA ASN A 48 -3.78 17.37 -32.91
C ASN A 48 -2.33 17.71 -33.32
N LYS A 49 -1.51 18.13 -32.35
CA LYS A 49 -0.09 18.50 -32.55
C LYS A 49 0.81 17.56 -31.76
N VAL A 50 2.04 17.37 -32.24
CA VAL A 50 3.05 16.52 -31.60
C VAL A 50 4.14 17.39 -30.99
N LEU A 51 4.55 17.06 -29.77
CA LEU A 51 5.70 17.66 -29.10
C LEU A 51 6.92 16.77 -29.29
N ASP A 52 8.07 17.39 -29.60
CA ASP A 52 9.35 16.72 -29.62
C ASP A 52 9.79 16.40 -28.18
N LYS A 53 10.38 15.22 -27.97
CA LYS A 53 10.83 14.73 -26.65
C LYS A 53 12.34 14.73 -26.50
N ALA A 54 13.10 14.92 -27.58
CA ALA A 54 14.55 14.74 -27.57
C ALA A 54 15.27 15.71 -26.62
N THR A 55 14.87 16.98 -26.58
CA THR A 55 15.51 18.01 -25.74
C THR A 55 15.28 17.79 -24.23
N ARG A 56 14.23 17.05 -23.86
CA ARG A 56 13.87 16.78 -22.46
C ARG A 56 14.89 15.86 -21.77
N ASP A 57 15.47 14.92 -22.50
CA ASP A 57 16.34 13.91 -21.90
C ASP A 57 17.65 14.51 -21.35
N LEU A 58 18.03 15.71 -21.82
CA LEU A 58 19.12 16.52 -21.26
C LEU A 58 18.85 16.94 -19.81
N PHE A 59 17.60 17.20 -19.41
CA PHE A 59 17.28 17.50 -18.01
C PHE A 59 17.33 16.28 -17.10
N VAL A 60 17.14 15.08 -17.66
CA VAL A 60 17.07 13.84 -16.88
C VAL A 60 18.46 13.25 -16.67
N THR A 61 19.31 13.34 -17.69
CA THR A 61 20.62 12.67 -17.71
C THR A 61 21.81 13.64 -17.69
N GLY A 62 21.59 14.89 -18.10
CA GLY A 62 22.66 15.86 -18.26
C GLY A 62 23.10 16.51 -16.96
N SER A 63 24.33 17.02 -16.96
CA SER A 63 24.88 17.79 -15.84
C SER A 63 24.45 19.27 -15.90
N LEU A 64 24.54 19.97 -14.76
CA LEU A 64 24.28 21.42 -14.67
C LEU A 64 25.12 22.23 -15.69
N SER A 65 26.34 21.79 -15.97
CA SER A 65 27.23 22.42 -16.95
C SER A 65 26.77 22.22 -18.40
N GLU A 66 26.19 21.06 -18.72
CA GLU A 66 25.64 20.82 -20.07
C GLU A 66 24.35 21.61 -20.29
N ILE A 67 23.52 21.73 -19.26
CA ILE A 67 22.30 22.57 -19.30
C ILE A 67 22.67 24.04 -19.47
N SER A 68 23.77 24.51 -18.86
CA SER A 68 24.19 25.91 -19.01
C SER A 68 24.72 26.21 -20.42
N LEU A 69 25.38 25.25 -21.07
CA LEU A 69 25.84 25.38 -22.46
C LEU A 69 24.68 25.44 -23.46
N GLU A 70 23.66 24.59 -23.29
CA GLU A 70 22.47 24.52 -24.15
C GLU A 70 21.28 25.36 -23.63
N PHE A 71 21.52 26.29 -22.70
CA PHE A 71 20.48 26.97 -21.93
C PHE A 71 19.37 27.57 -22.80
N GLN A 72 19.72 28.22 -23.91
CA GLN A 72 18.75 28.88 -24.79
C GLN A 72 17.83 27.89 -25.52
N ASN A 73 18.37 26.75 -25.93
CA ASN A 73 17.61 25.69 -26.58
C ASN A 73 16.65 25.02 -25.59
N VAL A 74 17.18 24.72 -24.40
CA VAL A 74 16.45 24.09 -23.30
C VAL A 74 15.32 24.99 -22.76
N MET A 75 15.58 26.28 -22.58
CA MET A 75 14.54 27.23 -22.13
C MET A 75 13.48 27.47 -23.20
N LYS A 76 13.85 27.48 -24.48
CA LYS A 76 12.88 27.53 -25.59
C LYS A 76 11.96 26.30 -25.59
N TYR A 77 12.51 25.12 -25.31
CA TYR A 77 11.73 23.90 -25.09
C TYR A 77 10.76 24.05 -23.91
N CYS A 78 11.22 24.55 -22.75
CA CYS A 78 10.34 24.81 -21.60
C CYS A 78 9.21 25.80 -21.93
N CYS A 79 9.51 26.88 -22.65
CA CYS A 79 8.50 27.84 -23.10
C CYS A 79 7.49 27.18 -24.05
N ALA A 80 7.93 26.30 -24.96
CA ALA A 80 7.04 25.57 -25.86
C ALA A 80 6.09 24.63 -25.09
N ASP A 81 6.59 23.93 -24.07
CA ASP A 81 5.75 23.09 -23.19
C ASP A 81 4.72 23.94 -22.43
N VAL A 82 5.10 25.11 -21.90
CA VAL A 82 4.16 26.04 -21.25
C VAL A 82 3.09 26.53 -22.25
N MET A 83 3.47 26.90 -23.47
CA MET A 83 2.51 27.29 -24.51
C MET A 83 1.55 26.14 -24.86
N ALA A 84 2.06 24.92 -25.00
CA ALA A 84 1.23 23.74 -25.25
C ALA A 84 0.23 23.49 -24.11
N THR A 85 0.64 23.66 -22.85
CA THR A 85 -0.30 23.54 -21.70
C THR A 85 -1.39 24.61 -21.75
N CYS A 86 -1.06 25.84 -22.14
CA CYS A 86 -2.04 26.93 -22.29
C CYS A 86 -3.04 26.63 -23.42
N ASP A 87 -2.56 26.14 -24.57
CA ASP A 87 -3.40 25.74 -25.71
C ASP A 87 -4.37 24.61 -25.33
N ILE A 88 -3.89 23.61 -24.58
CA ILE A 88 -4.74 22.53 -24.05
C ILE A 88 -5.79 23.12 -23.11
N LEU A 89 -5.40 24.00 -22.19
CA LEU A 89 -6.32 24.59 -21.23
C LEU A 89 -7.44 25.38 -21.92
N LYS A 90 -7.13 26.16 -22.96
CA LYS A 90 -8.12 26.90 -23.76
C LYS A 90 -9.19 25.99 -24.38
N LYS A 91 -8.82 24.78 -24.79
CA LYS A 91 -9.77 23.79 -25.34
C LYS A 91 -10.47 22.98 -24.27
N LEU A 92 -9.77 22.65 -23.18
CA LEU A 92 -10.25 21.77 -22.13
C LEU A 92 -11.16 22.46 -21.13
N PHE A 93 -10.91 23.73 -20.79
CA PHE A 93 -11.67 24.46 -19.78
C PHE A 93 -13.15 24.62 -20.16
N PRO A 94 -13.53 24.98 -21.40
CA PRO A 94 -14.94 25.02 -21.80
C PRO A 94 -15.65 23.65 -21.66
N ILE A 95 -14.97 22.56 -22.05
CA ILE A 95 -15.50 21.19 -21.92
C ILE A 95 -15.68 20.83 -20.44
N PHE A 96 -14.76 21.26 -19.59
CA PHE A 96 -14.86 21.09 -18.15
C PHE A 96 -16.06 21.86 -17.58
N SER A 97 -16.25 23.13 -17.94
CA SER A 97 -17.38 23.95 -17.48
C SER A 97 -18.73 23.39 -17.92
N GLU A 98 -18.82 22.84 -19.14
CA GLU A 98 -20.05 22.16 -19.61
C GLU A 98 -20.34 20.89 -18.80
N ARG A 99 -19.30 20.12 -18.43
CA ARG A 99 -19.44 18.85 -17.70
C ARG A 99 -19.64 19.02 -16.20
N PHE A 100 -19.14 20.11 -15.64
CA PHE A 100 -19.24 20.44 -14.23
C PHE A 100 -19.89 21.82 -14.11
N PRO A 101 -21.22 21.90 -14.31
CA PRO A 101 -21.91 23.18 -14.42
C PRO A 101 -21.89 23.98 -13.11
N HIS A 102 -21.79 23.30 -11.97
CA HIS A 102 -21.82 23.96 -10.67
C HIS A 102 -20.47 24.60 -10.30
N PRO A 103 -20.43 25.92 -9.99
CA PRO A 103 -19.17 26.66 -9.77
C PRO A 103 -18.38 26.17 -8.54
N VAL A 104 -19.06 25.60 -7.54
CA VAL A 104 -18.42 25.00 -6.35
C VAL A 104 -17.38 23.95 -6.71
N THR A 105 -17.57 23.19 -7.80
CA THR A 105 -16.56 22.19 -8.21
C THR A 105 -15.23 22.87 -8.51
N LEU A 106 -15.24 23.96 -9.29
CA LEU A 106 -14.03 24.70 -9.61
C LEU A 106 -13.46 25.41 -8.37
N ALA A 107 -14.31 26.06 -7.58
CA ALA A 107 -13.87 26.77 -6.37
C ALA A 107 -13.25 25.83 -5.32
N GLY A 108 -13.85 24.67 -5.09
CA GLY A 108 -13.31 23.64 -4.21
C GLY A 108 -11.98 23.08 -4.73
N MET A 109 -11.85 22.86 -6.04
CA MET A 109 -10.58 22.46 -6.65
C MET A 109 -9.48 23.52 -6.48
N LEU A 110 -9.82 24.81 -6.57
CA LEU A 110 -8.86 25.89 -6.35
C LEU A 110 -8.40 25.92 -4.89
N GLU A 111 -9.32 25.82 -3.92
CA GLU A 111 -8.97 25.79 -2.49
C GLU A 111 -8.10 24.57 -2.15
N LEU A 112 -8.40 23.39 -2.70
CA LEU A 112 -7.56 22.19 -2.56
C LEU A 112 -6.11 22.41 -3.02
N GLY A 113 -5.92 23.23 -4.06
CA GLY A 113 -4.60 23.59 -4.59
C GLY A 113 -3.80 24.55 -3.70
N THR A 114 -4.43 25.15 -2.67
CA THR A 114 -3.77 26.12 -1.77
C THR A 114 -3.23 25.51 -0.47
N ALA A 115 -3.21 24.17 -0.40
CA ALA A 115 -2.71 23.39 0.72
C ALA A 115 -1.38 23.92 1.27
N TYR A 116 -1.30 24.04 2.59
CA TYR A 116 -0.17 24.65 3.28
C TYR A 116 0.11 23.93 4.59
N LEU A 117 1.33 23.40 4.74
CA LEU A 117 1.74 22.64 5.91
C LEU A 117 2.83 23.40 6.68
N PRO A 118 2.51 24.02 7.83
CA PRO A 118 3.53 24.67 8.65
C PRO A 118 4.44 23.64 9.33
N VAL A 119 5.73 23.92 9.34
CA VAL A 119 6.76 23.10 10.00
C VAL A 119 7.72 24.00 10.79
N ASN A 120 8.45 23.41 11.73
CA ASN A 120 9.48 24.09 12.51
C ASN A 120 10.75 23.23 12.61
N SER A 121 11.71 23.66 13.42
CA SER A 121 12.96 22.94 13.74
C SER A 121 12.76 21.45 14.07
N ASN A 122 11.60 21.06 14.60
CA ASN A 122 11.25 19.67 14.88
C ASN A 122 11.19 18.78 13.64
N TRP A 123 10.98 19.34 12.43
CA TRP A 123 11.00 18.55 11.19
C TRP A 123 12.37 17.90 10.95
N SER A 124 13.44 18.68 11.09
CA SER A 124 14.81 18.17 10.92
C SER A 124 15.19 17.18 12.02
N ARG A 125 14.73 17.45 13.25
CA ARG A 125 14.90 16.54 14.39
C ARG A 125 14.18 15.21 14.14
N TYR A 126 12.92 15.24 13.71
CA TYR A 126 12.14 14.05 13.40
C TYR A 126 12.80 13.19 12.32
N ILE A 127 13.33 13.81 11.27
CA ILE A 127 14.07 13.10 10.23
C ILE A 127 15.30 12.40 10.82
N ALA A 128 16.10 13.13 11.60
CA ALA A 128 17.30 12.59 12.21
C ALA A 128 16.99 11.45 13.20
N ASP A 129 16.01 11.65 14.09
CA ASP A 129 15.59 10.67 15.09
C ASP A 129 14.98 9.42 14.42
N SER A 130 14.20 9.60 13.34
CA SER A 130 13.63 8.47 12.58
C SER A 130 14.68 7.70 11.79
N GLU A 131 15.65 8.39 11.21
CA GLU A 131 16.75 7.75 10.49
C GLU A 131 17.67 7.00 11.44
N GLN A 132 18.03 7.60 12.57
CA GLN A 132 18.83 6.95 13.60
C GLN A 132 18.13 5.69 14.13
N ALA A 133 16.84 5.79 14.49
CA ALA A 133 16.07 4.63 14.94
C ALA A 133 15.95 3.54 13.87
N TYR A 134 15.88 3.92 12.59
CA TYR A 134 15.91 2.97 11.48
C TYR A 134 17.27 2.28 11.35
N GLU A 135 18.36 3.04 11.38
CA GLU A 135 19.72 2.51 11.28
C GLU A 135 20.04 1.58 12.46
N ASP A 136 19.72 1.98 13.69
CA ASP A 136 19.96 1.18 14.89
C ASP A 136 19.24 -0.18 14.80
N LEU A 137 17.94 -0.17 14.46
CA LEU A 137 17.15 -1.40 14.34
C LEU A 137 17.53 -2.24 13.11
N ASP A 138 17.97 -1.62 12.01
CA ASP A 138 18.45 -2.37 10.84
C ASP A 138 19.80 -3.03 11.15
N ILE A 139 20.71 -2.33 11.83
CA ILE A 139 22.00 -2.88 12.28
C ILE A 139 21.77 -4.01 13.29
N GLU A 140 20.90 -3.82 14.29
CA GLU A 140 20.56 -4.85 15.26
C GLU A 140 19.99 -6.10 14.57
N GLY A 141 19.07 -5.91 13.63
CA GLY A 141 18.52 -6.98 12.81
C GLY A 141 19.58 -7.71 11.99
N ARG A 142 20.54 -6.97 11.41
CA ARG A 142 21.69 -7.57 10.68
C ARG A 142 22.62 -8.34 11.60
N ILE A 143 22.90 -7.86 12.81
CA ILE A 143 23.75 -8.55 13.79
C ILE A 143 23.10 -9.87 14.22
N LEU A 144 21.80 -9.87 14.52
CA LEU A 144 21.05 -11.08 14.87
C LEU A 144 21.07 -12.10 13.72
N LEU A 145 20.88 -11.63 12.49
CA LEU A 145 20.96 -12.46 11.30
C LEU A 145 22.37 -12.99 11.05
N ALA A 146 23.40 -12.17 11.26
CA ALA A 146 24.79 -12.57 11.13
C ALA A 146 25.14 -13.67 12.13
N ARG A 147 24.75 -13.51 13.40
CA ARG A 147 24.92 -14.54 14.44
C ARG A 147 24.24 -15.86 14.07
N ARG A 148 23.06 -15.81 13.44
CA ARG A 148 22.37 -17.00 12.93
C ARG A 148 23.10 -17.65 11.76
N ALA A 149 23.63 -16.84 10.83
CA ALA A 149 24.47 -17.34 9.75
C ALA A 149 25.74 -18.02 10.28
N ASP A 150 26.36 -17.45 11.32
CA ASP A 150 27.54 -18.04 11.97
C ASP A 150 27.22 -19.38 12.64
N GLN A 151 26.11 -19.45 13.39
CA GLN A 151 25.61 -20.69 14.00
C GLN A 151 25.30 -21.76 12.96
N ALA A 152 24.64 -21.38 11.86
CA ALA A 152 24.40 -22.30 10.75
C ALA A 152 25.73 -22.77 10.14
N CYS A 153 26.70 -21.87 9.92
CA CYS A 153 28.00 -22.23 9.36
C CYS A 153 28.77 -23.25 10.24
N GLN A 154 28.57 -23.25 11.56
CA GLN A 154 29.18 -24.24 12.45
C GLN A 154 28.73 -25.68 12.14
N MET A 155 27.54 -25.87 11.55
CA MET A 155 27.01 -27.18 11.14
C MET A 155 27.83 -27.89 10.04
N LEU A 156 28.80 -27.19 9.43
CA LEU A 156 29.79 -27.82 8.56
C LEU A 156 30.62 -28.87 9.31
N HIS A 157 30.88 -28.65 10.60
CA HIS A 157 31.58 -29.61 11.44
C HIS A 157 30.65 -30.80 11.72
N ASP A 158 31.16 -32.02 11.55
CA ASP A 158 30.44 -33.29 11.67
C ASP A 158 29.29 -33.49 10.65
N GLU A 159 29.24 -32.71 9.56
CA GLU A 159 28.20 -32.78 8.51
C GLU A 159 26.74 -32.66 9.02
N LYS A 160 26.52 -32.04 10.18
CA LYS A 160 25.20 -31.89 10.84
C LYS A 160 24.16 -31.17 9.97
N TYR A 161 24.60 -30.37 9.00
CA TYR A 161 23.72 -29.68 8.07
C TYR A 161 22.84 -30.64 7.23
N LYS A 162 23.26 -31.90 7.02
CA LYS A 162 22.45 -32.92 6.32
C LYS A 162 21.19 -33.27 7.08
N GLU A 163 21.23 -33.14 8.39
CA GLU A 163 20.09 -33.42 9.26
C GLU A 163 19.21 -32.20 9.52
N ASP A 164 19.60 -31.00 9.07
CA ASP A 164 18.83 -29.76 9.29
C ASP A 164 17.74 -29.59 8.21
N LEU A 165 16.51 -29.27 8.61
CA LEU A 165 15.36 -29.17 7.72
C LEU A 165 15.42 -27.99 6.72
N TRP A 166 16.18 -26.93 7.04
CA TRP A 166 16.24 -25.71 6.22
C TRP A 166 17.53 -25.58 5.43
N MET A 167 18.65 -26.11 5.94
CA MET A 167 19.99 -25.87 5.41
C MET A 167 20.57 -27.03 4.56
N TRP A 168 19.92 -28.19 4.52
CA TRP A 168 20.40 -29.39 3.79
C TRP A 168 20.62 -29.17 2.29
N ASP A 169 19.85 -28.28 1.66
CA ASP A 169 19.85 -28.03 0.21
C ASP A 169 20.78 -26.87 -0.22
N GLN A 170 21.53 -26.29 0.72
CA GLN A 170 22.43 -25.17 0.44
C GLN A 170 23.80 -25.62 -0.09
N ASP A 171 24.53 -24.69 -0.72
CA ASP A 171 25.85 -24.94 -1.31
C ASP A 171 26.95 -24.92 -0.23
N TRP A 172 27.20 -26.10 0.35
CA TRP A 172 28.21 -26.35 1.38
C TRP A 172 29.64 -26.59 0.83
N GLU A 173 29.88 -26.42 -0.47
CA GLU A 173 31.21 -26.61 -1.05
C GLU A 173 32.22 -25.59 -0.51
N VAL A 174 33.41 -26.08 -0.18
CA VAL A 174 34.52 -25.27 0.37
C VAL A 174 35.61 -25.12 -0.69
N LYS A 175 36.12 -23.89 -0.87
CA LYS A 175 37.29 -23.66 -1.73
C LYS A 175 38.58 -23.91 -0.96
N HIS A 176 39.37 -24.87 -1.44
CA HIS A 176 40.72 -25.12 -0.94
C HIS A 176 41.71 -24.04 -1.38
N ILE A 177 42.68 -23.73 -0.51
CA ILE A 177 43.77 -22.79 -0.79
C ILE A 177 44.70 -23.40 -1.83
N LYS A 178 44.85 -22.75 -2.98
CA LYS A 178 45.84 -23.14 -4.01
C LYS A 178 47.15 -22.39 -3.77
N LEU A 179 48.15 -23.09 -3.25
CA LEU A 179 49.51 -22.55 -3.07
C LEU A 179 50.22 -22.41 -4.43
N LYS A 180 51.16 -21.47 -4.54
CA LYS A 180 52.05 -21.38 -5.71
C LYS A 180 52.88 -22.67 -5.80
N LYS A 181 52.92 -23.31 -6.98
CA LYS A 181 53.85 -24.43 -7.21
C LYS A 181 55.28 -23.91 -7.06
N ARG A 182 56.11 -24.57 -6.24
CA ARG A 182 57.55 -24.32 -6.20
C ARG A 182 58.10 -24.44 -7.62
N VAL A 183 58.76 -23.39 -8.11
CA VAL A 183 59.62 -23.52 -9.29
C VAL A 183 60.77 -24.42 -8.84
N GLY A 184 60.85 -25.63 -9.41
CA GLY A 184 61.95 -26.54 -9.10
C GLY A 184 63.28 -25.89 -9.41
N ASN A 185 64.16 -25.80 -8.41
CA ASN A 185 65.55 -25.40 -8.59
C ASN A 185 66.18 -26.29 -9.67
N LYS A 186 66.45 -25.71 -10.85
CA LYS A 186 67.48 -26.25 -11.75
C LYS A 186 68.80 -26.16 -10.97
N LYS A 187 69.40 -27.31 -10.68
CA LYS A 187 70.78 -27.41 -10.20
C LYS A 187 71.67 -26.50 -11.05
N LYS A 188 72.16 -25.41 -10.47
CA LYS A 188 73.43 -24.80 -10.87
C LYS A 188 74.46 -25.32 -9.88
N GLU A 189 75.44 -26.02 -10.41
CA GLU A 189 76.57 -26.59 -9.68
C GLU A 189 77.29 -25.50 -8.88
N LEU A 190 77.58 -25.79 -7.61
CA LEU A 190 78.54 -25.03 -6.82
C LEU A 190 79.96 -25.46 -7.23
N PRO A 191 80.89 -24.53 -7.49
CA PRO A 191 82.33 -24.85 -7.58
C PRO A 191 82.88 -25.23 -6.20
N PRO A 192 83.96 -26.04 -6.13
CA PRO A 192 84.35 -26.74 -4.92
C PRO A 192 85.07 -25.85 -3.91
N VAL A 193 84.79 -26.13 -2.64
CA VAL A 193 85.48 -25.58 -1.48
C VAL A 193 86.92 -26.10 -1.44
N LYS A 194 87.90 -25.19 -1.41
CA LYS A 194 89.21 -25.45 -0.78
C LYS A 194 89.33 -24.55 0.44
N SER A 195 89.40 -25.24 1.58
CA SER A 195 89.93 -24.84 2.89
C SER A 195 90.53 -23.44 3.01
N ILE A 196 90.12 -22.69 4.03
CA ILE A 196 91.01 -22.23 5.11
C ILE A 196 90.15 -21.74 6.29
N GLN A 197 90.61 -22.15 7.46
CA GLN A 197 90.15 -21.72 8.78
C GLN A 197 90.87 -20.42 9.16
N CYS A 198 90.13 -19.57 9.86
CA CYS A 198 90.57 -18.58 10.85
C CYS A 198 91.09 -17.19 10.38
N ILE A 199 90.57 -16.21 11.14
CA ILE A 199 91.19 -14.96 11.62
C ILE A 199 90.50 -13.66 11.17
N ASP A 200 90.21 -12.90 12.23
CA ASP A 200 89.80 -11.52 12.42
C ASP A 200 90.29 -10.43 11.45
N LYS A 201 89.41 -9.42 11.37
CA LYS A 201 89.63 -7.97 11.33
C LYS A 201 90.30 -7.30 10.11
N ASN A 202 89.59 -6.22 9.73
CA ASN A 202 90.07 -4.94 9.22
C ASN A 202 90.24 -4.76 7.70
N THR A 203 89.14 -4.24 7.12
CA THR A 203 89.02 -2.91 6.46
C THR A 203 89.79 -2.58 5.17
N VAL A 204 89.12 -1.71 4.38
CA VAL A 204 89.63 -0.76 3.36
C VAL A 204 89.68 -1.38 1.94
N ASP A 205 89.05 -0.87 0.86
CA ASP A 205 88.40 0.41 0.57
C ASP A 205 87.48 0.35 -0.68
N GLN A 206 86.46 1.21 -0.66
CA GLN A 206 85.92 2.10 -1.71
C GLN A 206 85.58 1.59 -3.13
N SER A 207 84.30 1.72 -3.51
CA SER A 207 83.86 2.81 -4.42
C SER A 207 82.32 2.89 -4.56
N THR A 208 81.80 3.99 -3.99
CA THR A 208 80.77 4.88 -4.55
C THR A 208 79.32 4.39 -4.73
N LYS A 209 78.50 4.65 -3.69
CA LYS A 209 77.25 5.41 -3.88
C LYS A 209 77.46 6.78 -3.23
N GLN A 210 77.20 7.84 -3.98
CA GLN A 210 77.19 9.20 -3.47
C GLN A 210 75.79 9.78 -3.69
N ILE A 211 75.32 10.44 -2.62
CA ILE A 211 74.34 11.54 -2.54
C ILE A 211 72.89 11.10 -2.39
N ASN A 212 72.08 11.54 -1.42
CA ASN A 212 72.09 12.45 -0.23
C ASN A 212 70.67 12.25 0.40
N ASP A 213 70.25 12.64 1.60
CA ASP A 213 70.78 13.16 2.87
C ASP A 213 69.63 12.96 3.89
N ASP A 214 70.00 12.69 5.14
CA ASP A 214 69.33 13.01 6.42
C ASP A 214 67.87 12.60 6.67
N GLU A 215 67.67 11.54 7.46
CA GLU A 215 67.32 11.66 8.90
C GLU A 215 67.44 10.28 9.57
N ASP A 216 67.86 10.26 10.84
CA ASP A 216 68.18 9.09 11.65
C ASP A 216 67.07 8.02 11.68
N GLU A 217 67.31 6.85 11.08
CA GLU A 217 66.51 5.65 11.38
C GLU A 217 67.35 4.71 12.25
N GLU A 218 66.97 4.62 13.53
CA GLU A 218 67.27 3.45 14.36
C GLU A 218 66.97 2.20 13.52
N ILE A 219 68.01 1.47 13.12
CA ILE A 219 67.84 0.21 12.40
C ILE A 219 67.08 -0.72 13.35
N ASP A 220 65.81 -0.96 13.04
CA ASP A 220 64.89 -1.72 13.85
C ASP A 220 65.43 -3.15 14.04
N GLU A 221 65.96 -3.47 15.23
CA GLU A 221 66.49 -4.80 15.58
C GLU A 221 65.45 -5.91 15.29
N LEU A 222 64.17 -5.57 15.28
CA LEU A 222 63.08 -6.47 14.92
C LEU A 222 63.09 -6.80 13.42
N GLU A 223 63.51 -5.89 12.54
CA GLU A 223 63.51 -6.09 11.09
C GLU A 223 64.59 -7.10 10.65
N GLU A 224 65.76 -7.09 11.29
CA GLU A 224 66.78 -8.14 11.09
C GLU A 224 66.34 -9.49 11.68
N LYS A 225 65.78 -9.48 12.90
CA LYS A 225 65.33 -10.70 13.59
C LYS A 225 64.16 -11.40 12.88
N PHE A 226 63.28 -10.62 12.26
CA PHE A 226 62.13 -11.09 11.49
C PHE A 226 62.35 -11.05 9.98
N GLY A 227 63.55 -10.73 9.50
CA GLY A 227 63.87 -10.63 8.07
C GLY A 227 63.58 -11.90 7.27
N TYR A 228 63.71 -13.07 7.91
CA TYR A 228 63.33 -14.36 7.31
C TYR A 228 61.82 -14.45 7.00
N LEU A 229 60.94 -13.71 7.69
CA LEU A 229 59.51 -13.68 7.40
C LEU A 229 59.23 -13.03 6.04
N TRP A 230 60.02 -12.04 5.61
CA TRP A 230 59.88 -11.47 4.27
C TRP A 230 60.17 -12.50 3.17
N SER A 231 61.07 -13.46 3.43
CA SER A 231 61.32 -14.60 2.53
C SER A 231 60.14 -15.58 2.44
N THR A 232 59.27 -15.63 3.46
CA THR A 232 58.05 -16.45 3.43
C THR A 232 56.93 -15.86 2.56
N LYS A 233 57.09 -14.64 2.04
CA LYS A 233 56.19 -14.03 1.05
C LYS A 233 56.03 -14.88 -0.20
N GLU A 234 57.05 -15.65 -0.59
CA GLU A 234 56.98 -16.57 -1.73
C GLU A 234 56.05 -17.77 -1.49
N ASN A 235 55.79 -18.13 -0.23
CA ASN A 235 54.87 -19.20 0.15
C ASN A 235 53.40 -18.74 0.23
N LEU A 236 53.12 -17.44 0.02
CA LEU A 236 51.75 -16.93 0.05
C LEU A 236 50.94 -17.44 -1.16
N PRO A 237 49.62 -17.66 -1.00
CA PRO A 237 48.75 -18.11 -2.09
C PRO A 237 48.81 -17.19 -3.31
N ALA A 238 48.77 -17.77 -4.52
CA ALA A 238 48.81 -17.01 -5.78
C ALA A 238 47.59 -16.08 -5.94
N VAL A 239 46.45 -16.48 -5.39
CA VAL A 239 45.20 -15.74 -5.37
C VAL A 239 44.72 -15.70 -3.92
N LYS A 240 44.52 -14.50 -3.36
CA LYS A 240 43.92 -14.33 -2.03
C LYS A 240 42.44 -14.73 -2.11
N THR A 241 42.13 -15.97 -1.75
CA THR A 241 40.74 -16.45 -1.70
C THR A 241 40.04 -15.89 -0.47
N LEU A 242 38.91 -15.21 -0.65
CA LEU A 242 38.07 -14.72 0.46
C LEU A 242 37.64 -15.90 1.36
N LEU A 243 37.97 -15.85 2.65
CA LEU A 243 37.59 -16.82 3.70
C LEU A 243 37.70 -18.30 3.23
N PRO A 244 38.93 -18.84 3.07
CA PRO A 244 39.12 -20.24 2.74
C PRO A 244 38.67 -21.13 3.91
N GLY A 245 38.02 -22.26 3.63
CA GLY A 245 37.43 -23.12 4.66
C GLY A 245 35.93 -22.92 4.90
N TYR A 246 35.35 -21.81 4.43
CA TYR A 246 33.94 -21.51 4.62
C TYR A 246 33.07 -21.94 3.41
N PRO A 247 31.79 -22.30 3.64
CA PRO A 247 30.83 -22.63 2.59
C PRO A 247 30.64 -21.49 1.58
N ASN A 248 30.38 -21.85 0.31
CA ASN A 248 30.11 -20.87 -0.75
C ASN A 248 28.91 -19.96 -0.45
N TRP A 249 27.84 -20.48 0.16
CA TRP A 249 26.67 -19.66 0.52
C TRP A 249 27.04 -18.58 1.55
N TYR A 250 27.86 -18.91 2.56
CA TYR A 250 28.25 -18.00 3.63
C TYR A 250 29.20 -16.92 3.12
N ARG A 251 30.15 -17.30 2.25
CA ARG A 251 31.09 -16.36 1.63
C ARG A 251 30.43 -15.29 0.77
N LYS A 252 29.27 -15.59 0.18
CA LYS A 252 28.46 -14.60 -0.57
C LYS A 252 27.89 -13.51 0.33
N LEU A 253 27.81 -13.74 1.65
CA LEU A 253 27.30 -12.79 2.64
C LEU A 253 28.39 -11.87 3.20
N CYS A 254 29.67 -12.16 2.94
CA CYS A 254 30.80 -11.39 3.45
C CYS A 254 31.27 -10.33 2.44
N THR A 255 31.72 -9.17 2.93
CA THR A 255 32.36 -8.13 2.12
C THR A 255 33.78 -8.55 1.71
N LYS A 256 34.29 -8.00 0.60
CA LYS A 256 35.66 -8.27 0.16
C LYS A 256 36.64 -7.34 0.89
N PRO A 257 37.85 -7.81 1.27
CA PRO A 257 38.87 -6.99 1.94
C PRO A 257 39.24 -5.71 1.20
N GLU A 258 39.16 -5.71 -0.14
CA GLU A 258 39.53 -4.57 -0.99
C GLU A 258 38.44 -3.50 -1.10
N SER A 259 37.21 -3.79 -0.65
CA SER A 259 36.05 -2.91 -0.90
C SER A 259 35.78 -1.85 0.18
N SER A 260 36.41 -1.94 1.35
CA SER A 260 36.21 -0.99 2.45
C SER A 260 37.47 -0.82 3.29
N SER A 261 37.82 0.42 3.64
CA SER A 261 38.98 0.76 4.49
C SER A 261 38.88 0.19 5.92
N GLN A 262 37.68 -0.13 6.39
CA GLN A 262 37.38 -0.78 7.67
C GLN A 262 36.74 -2.15 7.44
N TRP A 263 37.45 -3.07 6.78
CA TRP A 263 36.95 -4.43 6.56
C TRP A 263 36.96 -5.24 7.86
N ILE A 264 35.82 -5.84 8.19
CA ILE A 264 35.64 -6.74 9.34
C ILE A 264 35.25 -8.14 8.82
N PRO A 265 35.83 -9.23 9.37
CA PRO A 265 35.43 -10.58 9.02
C PRO A 265 34.03 -10.90 9.57
N GLY A 266 33.07 -11.20 8.68
CA GLY A 266 31.71 -11.61 9.05
C GLY A 266 30.69 -11.42 7.92
N PRO A 267 29.46 -11.95 8.08
CA PRO A 267 28.40 -11.86 7.06
C PRO A 267 27.64 -10.52 7.17
N HIS A 268 28.27 -9.43 6.72
CA HIS A 268 27.71 -8.06 6.81
C HIS A 268 26.66 -7.72 5.73
N LEU A 269 26.62 -8.46 4.62
CA LEU A 269 25.69 -8.19 3.52
C LEU A 269 24.30 -8.81 3.75
N ILE A 270 24.10 -9.51 4.87
CA ILE A 270 22.83 -10.19 5.17
C ILE A 270 21.69 -9.19 5.38
N SER A 271 20.51 -9.50 4.83
CA SER A 271 19.31 -8.68 4.99
C SER A 271 18.06 -9.54 4.98
N THR A 272 16.94 -9.00 5.49
CA THR A 272 15.62 -9.66 5.45
C THR A 272 15.08 -9.86 4.03
N SER A 273 15.65 -9.19 3.02
CA SER A 273 15.31 -9.40 1.60
C SER A 273 16.02 -10.59 0.95
N MET A 274 17.09 -11.12 1.55
CA MET A 274 17.83 -12.23 0.96
C MET A 274 17.06 -13.56 1.06
N GLN A 275 17.19 -14.37 0.02
CA GLN A 275 16.53 -15.67 -0.09
C GLN A 275 17.00 -16.69 0.98
N ILE A 276 18.21 -16.55 1.50
CA ILE A 276 18.71 -17.45 2.56
C ILE A 276 18.12 -17.12 3.93
N THR A 277 17.62 -15.90 4.11
CA THR A 277 17.18 -15.39 5.42
C THR A 277 16.01 -16.16 6.01
N PRO A 278 14.93 -16.50 5.27
CA PRO A 278 13.85 -17.35 5.80
C PRO A 278 14.32 -18.72 6.30
N LYS A 279 15.40 -19.28 5.72
CA LYS A 279 15.99 -20.56 6.15
C LYS A 279 16.82 -20.41 7.42
N LEU A 280 17.64 -19.36 7.50
CA LEU A 280 18.43 -19.04 8.70
C LEU A 280 17.57 -18.72 9.93
N LEU A 281 16.35 -18.23 9.71
CA LEU A 281 15.37 -17.97 10.76
C LEU A 281 14.47 -19.18 11.07
N SER A 282 14.67 -20.31 10.38
CA SER A 282 13.88 -21.54 10.54
C SER A 282 12.38 -21.27 10.48
N LEU A 283 11.95 -20.49 9.49
CA LEU A 283 10.55 -20.07 9.37
C LEU A 283 9.65 -21.27 8.99
N THR A 284 8.48 -21.30 9.61
CA THR A 284 7.40 -22.26 9.36
C THR A 284 6.13 -21.56 8.92
N TRP A 285 5.35 -22.24 8.09
CA TRP A 285 4.01 -21.83 7.67
C TRP A 285 3.00 -22.87 8.15
N GLU A 286 2.08 -22.47 9.03
CA GLU A 286 1.13 -23.35 9.72
C GLU A 286 1.81 -24.53 10.45
N GLY A 287 3.03 -24.30 10.95
CA GLY A 287 3.86 -25.32 11.60
C GLY A 287 4.75 -26.13 10.66
N TYR A 288 4.55 -26.05 9.33
CA TYR A 288 5.38 -26.77 8.34
C TYR A 288 6.60 -25.96 7.90
N PRO A 289 7.78 -26.58 7.69
CA PRO A 289 8.99 -25.86 7.32
C PRO A 289 8.90 -25.26 5.91
N LEU A 290 9.36 -24.01 5.77
CA LEU A 290 9.44 -23.33 4.49
C LEU A 290 10.58 -23.86 3.62
N HIS A 291 10.31 -24.02 2.33
CA HIS A 291 11.28 -24.41 1.31
C HIS A 291 11.10 -23.59 0.04
N TYR A 292 12.18 -23.39 -0.71
CA TYR A 292 12.17 -22.59 -1.94
C TYR A 292 12.55 -23.44 -3.15
N ILE A 293 11.74 -23.35 -4.21
CA ILE A 293 11.99 -23.97 -5.51
C ILE A 293 12.06 -22.87 -6.58
N ARG A 294 13.08 -22.88 -7.45
CA ARG A 294 13.34 -21.80 -8.43
C ARG A 294 12.13 -21.46 -9.32
N ASP A 295 11.39 -22.47 -9.79
CA ASP A 295 10.27 -22.27 -10.72
C ASP A 295 8.93 -21.98 -10.02
N LEU A 296 8.78 -22.41 -8.76
CA LEU A 296 7.52 -22.33 -8.00
C LEU A 296 7.53 -21.23 -6.92
N GLY A 297 8.70 -20.72 -6.56
CA GLY A 297 8.90 -19.78 -5.47
C GLY A 297 8.91 -20.44 -4.09
N TRP A 298 8.53 -19.68 -3.06
CA TRP A 298 8.41 -20.18 -1.70
C TRP A 298 7.15 -21.02 -1.49
N GLY A 299 7.32 -22.10 -0.74
CA GLY A 299 6.28 -23.01 -0.29
C GLY A 299 6.67 -23.66 1.03
N PHE A 300 5.93 -24.69 1.43
CA PHE A 300 6.22 -25.48 2.63
C PHE A 300 6.07 -26.98 2.35
N LEU A 301 6.70 -27.79 3.20
CA LEU A 301 6.78 -29.24 3.06
C LEU A 301 5.78 -29.94 3.99
N VAL A 302 4.94 -30.81 3.43
CA VAL A 302 4.00 -31.65 4.18
C VAL A 302 4.34 -33.12 3.94
N PRO A 303 4.75 -33.89 4.97
CA PRO A 303 5.09 -35.30 4.80
C PRO A 303 3.85 -36.17 4.53
N PHE A 304 4.00 -37.22 3.74
CA PHE A 304 2.94 -38.22 3.48
C PHE A 304 3.41 -39.69 3.53
N SER A 305 4.72 -39.96 3.54
CA SER A 305 5.31 -41.30 3.70
C SER A 305 6.15 -41.35 4.98
N ASP A 306 6.07 -42.47 5.70
CA ASP A 306 6.86 -42.80 6.90
C ASP A 306 8.05 -43.73 6.58
N ASP A 307 8.36 -43.98 5.29
CA ASP A 307 9.35 -44.99 4.89
C ASP A 307 10.78 -44.49 5.10
N LEU A 308 11.34 -44.70 6.29
CA LEU A 308 12.72 -44.32 6.64
C LEU A 308 13.81 -45.20 5.99
N GLU A 309 13.44 -46.28 5.30
CA GLU A 309 14.38 -47.26 4.74
C GLU A 309 15.05 -46.80 3.42
N VAL A 310 14.53 -45.75 2.77
CA VAL A 310 15.11 -45.19 1.54
C VAL A 310 16.04 -44.03 1.88
N GLU A 311 17.32 -44.13 1.48
CA GLU A 311 18.32 -43.08 1.65
C GLU A 311 17.94 -41.85 0.81
N ARG A 312 17.60 -40.74 1.49
CA ARG A 312 17.08 -39.49 0.89
C ARG A 312 17.96 -38.31 1.30
N LYS A 313 17.96 -37.23 0.50
CA LYS A 313 18.69 -35.99 0.86
C LYS A 313 17.89 -35.17 1.87
N LEU A 314 16.57 -35.30 1.88
CA LEU A 314 15.71 -34.66 2.88
C LEU A 314 15.73 -35.45 4.21
N PRO A 315 15.99 -34.81 5.36
CA PRO A 315 15.96 -35.48 6.66
C PRO A 315 14.52 -35.77 7.12
N LEU A 316 13.96 -36.88 6.63
CA LEU A 316 12.56 -37.30 6.86
C LEU A 316 12.26 -37.59 8.34
N ALA A 317 13.21 -38.16 9.09
CA ALA A 317 13.04 -38.47 10.52
C ALA A 317 12.76 -37.21 11.36
N LYS A 318 13.50 -36.12 11.14
CA LYS A 318 13.28 -34.85 11.85
C LYS A 318 12.04 -34.11 11.36
N LEU A 319 11.66 -34.30 10.10
CA LEU A 319 10.43 -33.74 9.55
C LEU A 319 9.19 -34.38 10.20
N LEU A 320 9.21 -35.70 10.39
CA LEU A 320 8.13 -36.44 11.06
C LEU A 320 8.05 -36.15 12.56
N GLU A 321 9.19 -35.90 13.23
CA GLU A 321 9.23 -35.44 14.62
C GLU A 321 8.56 -34.07 14.78
N LYS A 322 8.84 -33.14 13.84
CA LYS A 322 8.28 -31.78 13.87
C LYS A 322 6.85 -31.70 13.34
N CYS A 323 6.47 -32.55 12.40
CA CYS A 323 5.17 -32.57 11.72
C CYS A 323 4.65 -34.02 11.61
N PRO A 324 4.00 -34.57 12.65
CA PRO A 324 3.50 -35.93 12.63
C PRO A 324 2.40 -36.13 11.57
N LEU A 325 2.37 -37.30 10.93
CA LEU A 325 1.34 -37.63 9.93
C LEU A 325 -0.07 -37.56 10.53
N ARG A 326 -0.97 -36.88 9.83
CA ARG A 326 -2.41 -36.92 10.14
C ARG A 326 -2.97 -38.29 9.72
N THR A 327 -3.11 -39.21 10.67
CA THR A 327 -3.75 -40.51 10.42
C THR A 327 -5.27 -40.36 10.31
N ASN A 328 -5.86 -41.02 9.33
CA ASN A 328 -7.28 -40.96 9.00
C ASN A 328 -8.12 -41.87 9.92
N LYS A 329 -8.06 -41.64 11.26
CA LYS A 329 -8.61 -42.56 12.27
C LYS A 329 -9.91 -42.14 12.97
N ASP A 330 -10.67 -41.20 12.41
CA ASP A 330 -12.04 -40.88 12.84
C ASP A 330 -13.02 -40.89 11.65
N GLY A 331 -12.94 -41.95 10.84
CA GLY A 331 -13.84 -42.21 9.72
C GLY A 331 -14.87 -43.28 10.05
N SER A 332 -15.80 -43.01 10.98
CA SER A 332 -17.00 -43.83 11.15
C SER A 332 -18.14 -42.97 11.67
N ASN A 333 -18.77 -42.19 10.77
CA ASN A 333 -20.21 -41.85 10.77
C ASN A 333 -20.58 -40.68 9.83
N THR A 334 -19.62 -40.03 9.17
CA THR A 334 -19.88 -38.82 8.33
C THR A 334 -19.98 -39.09 6.83
N TRP A 335 -19.50 -40.25 6.35
CA TRP A 335 -19.39 -40.56 4.91
C TRP A 335 -20.76 -40.82 4.26
N GLU A 336 -21.69 -41.48 4.94
CA GLU A 336 -23.04 -41.73 4.42
C GLU A 336 -23.91 -40.46 4.36
N ALA A 337 -23.72 -39.52 5.30
CA ALA A 337 -24.43 -38.24 5.30
C ALA A 337 -23.99 -37.30 4.16
N MET A 338 -22.69 -37.28 3.82
CA MET A 338 -22.15 -36.46 2.73
C MET A 338 -22.50 -36.98 1.33
N GLN A 339 -22.67 -38.30 1.16
CA GLN A 339 -23.11 -38.87 -0.13
C GLN A 339 -24.58 -38.56 -0.45
N HIS A 340 -25.45 -38.51 0.55
CA HIS A 340 -26.86 -38.14 0.38
C HIS A 340 -27.04 -36.64 0.05
N ILE A 341 -26.19 -35.76 0.59
CA ILE A 341 -26.20 -34.32 0.28
C ILE A 341 -25.63 -34.05 -1.12
N SER A 342 -24.55 -34.76 -1.49
CA SER A 342 -23.91 -34.65 -2.82
C SER A 342 -24.86 -35.04 -3.97
N LYS A 343 -25.66 -36.09 -3.80
CA LYS A 343 -26.68 -36.49 -4.80
C LYS A 343 -27.83 -35.48 -4.92
N SER A 344 -28.21 -34.82 -3.82
CA SER A 344 -29.28 -33.80 -3.83
C SER A 344 -28.84 -32.49 -4.48
N VAL A 345 -27.58 -32.08 -4.27
CA VAL A 345 -27.00 -30.86 -4.88
C VAL A 345 -26.59 -31.06 -6.35
N GLN A 346 -26.28 -32.30 -6.76
CA GLN A 346 -25.96 -32.64 -8.16
C GLN A 346 -27.16 -32.52 -9.11
N GLN A 347 -28.39 -32.46 -8.61
CA GLN A 347 -29.59 -32.35 -9.44
C GLN A 347 -29.87 -30.92 -9.92
N ASP A 348 -29.19 -29.89 -9.37
CA ASP A 348 -29.60 -28.49 -9.57
C ASP A 348 -28.59 -27.55 -10.28
N LEU A 349 -27.45 -28.03 -10.82
CA LEU A 349 -26.53 -27.13 -11.53
C LEU A 349 -25.93 -27.65 -12.85
N SER A 350 -26.03 -26.78 -13.85
CA SER A 350 -25.56 -26.96 -15.23
C SER A 350 -24.05 -27.23 -15.35
N LYS A 351 -23.74 -28.35 -16.00
CA LYS A 351 -22.48 -29.09 -15.94
C LYS A 351 -21.30 -28.62 -16.81
N LYS A 352 -21.35 -27.52 -17.58
CA LYS A 352 -20.44 -27.41 -18.75
C LYS A 352 -19.26 -26.42 -18.71
N GLN A 353 -19.13 -25.54 -17.73
CA GLN A 353 -17.99 -24.59 -17.68
C GLN A 353 -17.05 -24.74 -16.48
N TYR A 354 -17.47 -25.42 -15.42
CA TYR A 354 -16.68 -25.55 -14.18
C TYR A 354 -15.67 -26.70 -14.22
N TYR A 355 -16.03 -27.84 -14.83
CA TYR A 355 -15.22 -29.07 -14.78
C TYR A 355 -14.03 -29.10 -15.76
N MET A 356 -13.83 -28.09 -16.62
CA MET A 356 -12.73 -28.10 -17.60
C MET A 356 -11.41 -27.47 -17.10
N ARG A 357 -11.32 -27.03 -15.83
CA ARG A 357 -10.09 -26.41 -15.30
C ARG A 357 -9.65 -26.79 -13.89
N MET A 358 -10.32 -27.73 -13.22
CA MET A 358 -9.80 -28.25 -11.95
C MET A 358 -8.78 -29.36 -12.24
N LYS A 359 -7.51 -29.14 -11.91
CA LYS A 359 -6.54 -30.22 -11.79
C LYS A 359 -6.95 -31.03 -10.56
N ASP A 360 -7.14 -32.35 -10.71
CA ASP A 360 -7.48 -33.24 -9.59
C ASP A 360 -6.46 -33.08 -8.45
N ASP A 361 -6.96 -32.77 -7.27
CA ASP A 361 -6.18 -32.73 -6.05
C ASP A 361 -5.92 -34.18 -5.59
N LYS A 362 -4.67 -34.65 -5.76
CA LYS A 362 -4.25 -36.00 -5.39
C LYS A 362 -3.93 -36.17 -3.91
N THR A 363 -4.12 -35.13 -3.09
CA THR A 363 -3.77 -35.14 -1.66
C THR A 363 -4.82 -35.83 -0.77
N ASN A 364 -5.91 -36.37 -1.33
CA ASN A 364 -6.97 -37.10 -0.62
C ASN A 364 -7.58 -36.35 0.59
N GLY A 365 -7.40 -35.02 0.69
CA GLY A 365 -7.86 -34.20 1.82
C GLY A 365 -6.96 -34.23 3.06
N MET A 366 -5.73 -34.73 2.97
CA MET A 366 -4.78 -34.84 4.10
C MET A 366 -4.36 -33.47 4.66
N TYR A 367 -4.28 -32.44 3.80
CA TYR A 367 -3.97 -31.07 4.16
C TYR A 367 -5.17 -30.16 3.85
N GLN A 368 -5.70 -29.48 4.87
CA GLN A 368 -6.86 -28.58 4.78
C GLN A 368 -6.49 -27.11 4.99
N GLY A 369 -5.20 -26.79 4.96
CA GLY A 369 -4.71 -25.44 5.20
C GLY A 369 -4.66 -24.59 3.92
N THR A 370 -3.83 -23.55 3.96
CA THR A 370 -3.84 -22.45 2.99
C THR A 370 -2.97 -22.61 1.76
N GLY A 371 -2.08 -23.60 1.78
CA GLY A 371 -1.18 -23.88 0.68
C GLY A 371 -1.89 -24.19 -0.63
N ILE A 372 -1.31 -23.71 -1.73
CA ILE A 372 -1.80 -24.02 -3.07
C ILE A 372 -1.05 -25.26 -3.57
N TRP A 373 -1.78 -26.34 -3.77
CA TRP A 373 -1.22 -27.57 -4.33
C TRP A 373 -0.71 -27.34 -5.76
N CYS A 374 0.51 -27.82 -6.04
CA CYS A 374 1.20 -27.57 -7.31
C CYS A 374 1.66 -28.84 -8.03
N ASN A 375 1.09 -30.00 -7.69
CA ASN A 375 1.45 -31.31 -8.28
C ASN A 375 2.95 -31.64 -8.20
N THR A 376 3.65 -31.17 -7.17
CA THR A 376 5.09 -31.44 -6.99
C THR A 376 5.30 -32.23 -5.71
N THR A 377 5.81 -33.45 -5.85
CA THR A 377 6.33 -34.28 -4.75
C THR A 377 7.85 -34.14 -4.68
N ILE A 378 8.39 -34.02 -3.48
CA ILE A 378 9.84 -34.03 -3.24
C ILE A 378 10.20 -35.44 -2.74
N GLU A 379 11.10 -36.11 -3.48
CA GLU A 379 11.69 -37.42 -3.14
C GLU A 379 10.66 -38.50 -2.72
N ASP A 380 9.46 -38.43 -3.30
CA ASP A 380 8.29 -39.28 -3.02
C ASP A 380 7.95 -39.45 -1.53
N CYS A 381 8.33 -38.48 -0.70
CA CYS A 381 8.07 -38.48 0.74
C CYS A 381 7.26 -37.27 1.23
N CYS A 382 7.33 -36.15 0.50
CA CYS A 382 6.68 -34.89 0.89
C CYS A 382 5.93 -34.24 -0.28
N TRP A 383 4.80 -33.62 0.04
CA TRP A 383 4.08 -32.70 -0.83
C TRP A 383 4.65 -31.28 -0.68
N PHE A 384 4.89 -30.60 -1.80
CA PHE A 384 5.23 -29.18 -1.83
C PHE A 384 3.99 -28.34 -2.12
N PHE A 385 3.64 -27.46 -1.19
CA PHE A 385 2.54 -26.49 -1.35
C PHE A 385 3.10 -25.08 -1.50
N LYS A 386 2.63 -24.35 -2.52
CA LYS A 386 3.02 -22.95 -2.72
C LYS A 386 2.36 -22.05 -1.68
N LEU A 387 3.09 -21.02 -1.25
CA LEU A 387 2.51 -19.97 -0.43
C LEU A 387 1.43 -19.19 -1.20
N PRO A 388 0.33 -18.78 -0.53
CA PRO A 388 -0.74 -18.02 -1.17
C PRO A 388 -0.26 -16.61 -1.54
N HIS A 389 -0.41 -16.23 -2.81
CA HIS A 389 -0.07 -14.90 -3.31
C HIS A 389 -1.29 -13.95 -3.30
N LYS A 390 -1.09 -12.68 -2.90
CA LYS A 390 -2.17 -11.67 -2.81
C LYS A 390 -2.94 -11.48 -4.13
N ASP A 391 -2.21 -11.50 -5.25
CA ASP A 391 -2.74 -11.29 -6.60
C ASP A 391 -3.31 -12.56 -7.25
N GLY A 392 -3.36 -13.67 -6.51
CA GLY A 392 -3.98 -14.93 -6.92
C GLY A 392 -3.01 -16.09 -7.11
N PRO A 393 -3.53 -17.31 -7.34
CA PRO A 393 -2.77 -18.55 -7.23
C PRO A 393 -1.74 -18.79 -8.34
N SER A 394 -1.83 -18.04 -9.45
CA SER A 394 -0.90 -18.15 -10.58
C SER A 394 0.45 -17.46 -10.33
N ARG A 395 0.53 -16.57 -9.32
CA ARG A 395 1.76 -15.85 -8.98
C ARG A 395 2.53 -16.59 -7.89
N ASN A 396 3.85 -16.42 -7.89
CA ASN A 396 4.76 -17.05 -6.92
C ASN A 396 5.16 -16.04 -5.85
N VAL A 397 5.36 -16.52 -4.63
CA VAL A 397 5.91 -15.70 -3.54
C VAL A 397 7.43 -15.68 -3.66
N GLY A 398 7.99 -14.48 -3.85
CA GLY A 398 9.45 -14.29 -3.95
C GLY A 398 10.15 -14.13 -2.59
N ASN A 399 9.54 -13.39 -1.67
CA ASN A 399 10.06 -13.19 -0.31
C ASN A 399 8.92 -13.34 0.72
N PRO A 400 8.97 -14.33 1.64
CA PRO A 400 7.97 -14.52 2.68
C PRO A 400 8.03 -13.45 3.79
N LEU A 401 9.10 -12.64 3.83
CA LEU A 401 9.26 -11.48 4.72
C LEU A 401 8.81 -10.16 4.07
N ALA A 402 8.17 -10.23 2.89
CA ALA A 402 7.64 -9.03 2.24
C ALA A 402 6.46 -8.42 3.03
N LYS A 403 6.22 -7.13 2.80
CA LYS A 403 5.18 -6.32 3.49
C LYS A 403 3.83 -7.02 3.60
N ASP A 404 3.40 -7.69 2.55
CA ASP A 404 2.07 -8.31 2.47
C ASP A 404 1.90 -9.52 3.41
N TYR A 405 3.01 -10.12 3.85
CA TYR A 405 3.03 -11.30 4.73
C TYR A 405 3.37 -10.94 6.19
N LEU A 406 3.76 -9.69 6.48
CA LEU A 406 4.13 -9.26 7.82
C LEU A 406 2.98 -9.39 8.84
N THR A 407 1.74 -9.27 8.40
CA THR A 407 0.54 -9.48 9.25
C THR A 407 0.26 -10.96 9.52
N LYS A 408 0.75 -11.87 8.67
CA LYS A 408 0.60 -13.32 8.89
C LYS A 408 1.45 -13.85 10.04
N PHE A 409 2.42 -13.05 10.49
CA PHE A 409 3.15 -13.33 11.73
C PHE A 409 2.32 -13.11 12.99
N SER A 410 1.55 -12.01 13.06
CA SER A 410 0.68 -11.76 14.22
C SER A 410 -0.46 -12.77 14.34
N GLU A 411 -0.83 -13.39 13.22
CA GLU A 411 -1.84 -14.45 13.17
C GLU A 411 -1.26 -15.84 13.54
N ASN A 412 0.03 -15.94 13.89
CA ASN A 412 0.77 -17.19 14.11
C ASN A 412 0.74 -18.17 12.91
N VAL A 413 0.38 -17.71 11.71
CA VAL A 413 0.38 -18.51 10.48
C VAL A 413 1.80 -18.67 9.96
N LEU A 414 2.59 -17.59 10.00
CA LEU A 414 4.01 -17.61 9.65
C LEU A 414 4.80 -17.36 10.93
N ALA A 415 5.63 -18.30 11.37
CA ALA A 415 6.32 -18.23 12.66
C ALA A 415 7.80 -18.62 12.51
N GLY A 416 8.65 -18.07 13.38
CA GLY A 416 10.02 -18.53 13.52
C GLY A 416 10.13 -19.55 14.65
N ASP A 417 11.00 -20.54 14.50
CA ASP A 417 11.22 -21.58 15.52
C ASP A 417 12.03 -21.08 16.73
N THR A 418 12.54 -19.85 16.67
CA THR A 418 13.51 -19.34 17.63
C THR A 418 13.19 -17.91 18.06
N GLU A 419 13.54 -17.55 19.30
CA GLU A 419 13.33 -16.21 19.85
C GLU A 419 14.01 -15.12 18.99
N SER A 420 15.22 -15.39 18.46
CA SER A 420 15.89 -14.43 17.57
C SER A 420 15.14 -14.21 16.26
N ALA A 421 14.42 -15.21 15.76
CA ALA A 421 13.58 -15.04 14.58
C ALA A 421 12.40 -14.12 14.89
N GLU A 422 11.73 -14.30 16.02
CA GLU A 422 10.66 -13.39 16.46
C GLU A 422 11.16 -11.94 16.61
N GLN A 423 12.35 -11.74 17.19
CA GLN A 423 12.98 -10.42 17.30
C GLN A 423 13.27 -9.78 15.94
N VAL A 424 13.91 -10.50 15.01
CA VAL A 424 14.19 -10.00 13.66
C VAL A 424 12.90 -9.68 12.90
N LEU A 425 11.85 -10.47 13.10
CA LEU A 425 10.53 -10.23 12.52
C LEU A 425 9.87 -8.99 13.09
N ALA A 426 9.91 -8.81 14.41
CA ALA A 426 9.41 -7.61 15.08
C ALA A 426 10.14 -6.35 14.59
N MET A 427 11.46 -6.41 14.41
CA MET A 427 12.26 -5.33 13.82
C MET A 427 11.85 -5.05 12.37
N ALA A 428 11.71 -6.10 11.55
CA ALA A 428 11.28 -5.95 10.16
C ALA A 428 9.90 -5.27 10.04
N ARG A 429 8.96 -5.56 10.97
CA ARG A 429 7.67 -4.85 11.05
C ARG A 429 7.87 -3.36 11.33
N LYS A 430 8.68 -3.03 12.34
CA LYS A 430 9.01 -1.64 12.72
C LYS A 430 9.62 -0.83 11.58
N LEU A 431 10.54 -1.44 10.84
CA LEU A 431 11.26 -0.83 9.70
C LEU A 431 10.39 -0.68 8.44
N SER A 432 9.35 -1.50 8.28
CA SER A 432 8.60 -1.61 7.02
C SER A 432 7.94 -0.30 6.56
N TYR A 433 7.44 0.52 7.48
CA TYR A 433 6.82 1.80 7.13
C TYR A 433 7.85 2.81 6.66
N TRP A 434 8.92 3.02 7.44
CA TRP A 434 9.98 3.97 7.11
C TRP A 434 10.62 3.62 5.78
N ARG A 435 11.03 2.36 5.56
CA ARG A 435 11.64 1.91 4.30
C ARG A 435 10.83 2.26 3.04
N ASN A 436 9.50 2.28 3.13
CA ASN A 436 8.63 2.58 1.99
C ASN A 436 8.35 4.07 1.78
N ASN A 437 8.41 4.87 2.85
CA ASN A 437 8.04 6.29 2.82
C ASN A 437 9.23 7.23 2.96
N ARG A 438 10.39 6.73 3.40
CA ARG A 438 11.61 7.48 3.70
C ARG A 438 11.98 8.43 2.58
N ASP A 439 12.20 7.91 1.37
CA ASP A 439 12.61 8.75 0.23
C ASP A 439 11.59 9.86 -0.05
N ARG A 440 10.29 9.55 0.02
CA ARG A 440 9.22 10.54 -0.20
C ARG A 440 9.15 11.61 0.87
N ILE A 441 9.50 11.28 2.12
CA ILE A 441 9.53 12.20 3.26
C ILE A 441 10.78 13.08 3.17
N MET A 442 11.93 12.49 2.85
CA MET A 442 13.21 13.19 2.69
C MET A 442 13.19 14.16 1.50
N ASP A 443 12.52 13.77 0.42
CA ASP A 443 12.39 14.58 -0.80
C ASP A 443 11.40 15.75 -0.65
N GLN A 444 10.76 15.92 0.51
CA GLN A 444 9.86 17.05 0.74
C GLN A 444 10.65 18.36 0.74
N MET A 445 10.27 19.29 -0.15
CA MET A 445 10.88 20.61 -0.22
C MET A 445 10.37 21.49 0.92
N VAL A 446 11.20 21.67 1.94
CA VAL A 446 10.95 22.59 3.06
C VAL A 446 11.53 23.95 2.73
N VAL A 447 10.69 24.99 2.81
CA VAL A 447 11.15 26.38 2.69
C VAL A 447 11.16 27.02 4.08
N TRP A 448 12.34 27.42 4.53
CA TRP A 448 12.53 28.09 5.82
C TRP A 448 12.36 29.60 5.68
N LEU A 449 11.69 30.22 6.65
CA LEU A 449 11.48 31.67 6.69
C LEU A 449 12.65 32.36 7.38
N ASN A 450 13.20 33.39 6.73
CA ASN A 450 14.21 34.24 7.35
C ASN A 450 13.60 35.05 8.51
N LYS A 451 14.40 35.33 9.54
CA LYS A 451 13.99 36.10 10.73
C LYS A 451 13.43 37.49 10.39
N GLU A 452 13.83 38.07 9.26
CA GLU A 452 13.33 39.36 8.79
C GLU A 452 11.84 39.32 8.42
N ASN A 453 11.40 38.20 7.82
CA ASN A 453 10.06 37.98 7.30
C ASN A 453 9.08 37.48 8.38
N LEU A 454 9.58 37.14 9.57
CA LEU A 454 8.74 36.72 10.69
C LEU A 454 7.99 37.92 11.31
N PRO A 455 6.75 37.74 11.77
CA PRO A 455 6.06 38.72 12.61
C PRO A 455 6.87 39.06 13.86
N LYS A 456 6.75 40.29 14.38
CA LYS A 456 7.51 40.77 15.55
C LYS A 456 7.43 39.81 16.74
N ASP A 457 6.24 39.26 17.00
CA ASP A 457 5.94 38.34 18.10
C ASP A 457 6.67 36.98 17.97
N MET A 458 7.15 36.63 16.78
CA MET A 458 7.86 35.37 16.50
C MET A 458 9.38 35.54 16.34
N LYS A 459 9.89 36.78 16.27
CA LYS A 459 11.33 37.04 16.06
C LYS A 459 12.18 36.64 17.26
N ASP A 460 11.58 36.64 18.45
CA ASP A 460 12.25 36.31 19.71
C ASP A 460 12.33 34.80 19.98
N SER A 461 11.65 33.97 19.17
CA SER A 461 11.71 32.52 19.34
C SER A 461 13.04 31.95 18.84
N THR A 462 13.57 30.95 19.55
CA THR A 462 14.78 30.21 19.16
C THR A 462 14.57 29.28 17.97
N ASP A 463 13.32 28.96 17.63
CA ASP A 463 12.98 28.00 16.60
C ASP A 463 12.99 28.60 15.20
N ASN A 464 13.43 27.79 14.24
CA ASN A 464 13.27 28.08 12.82
C ASN A 464 11.87 27.67 12.39
N PHE A 465 11.17 28.56 11.67
CA PHE A 465 9.87 28.27 11.08
C PHE A 465 10.00 28.09 9.58
N GLY A 466 9.28 27.13 9.05
CA GLY A 466 9.21 26.85 7.63
C GLY A 466 7.84 26.37 7.22
N ALA A 467 7.71 26.06 5.95
CA ALA A 467 6.51 25.46 5.41
C ALA A 467 6.84 24.47 4.29
N ILE A 468 5.96 23.50 4.16
CA ILE A 468 5.91 22.58 3.04
C ILE A 468 4.63 22.91 2.26
N VAL A 469 4.77 23.05 0.94
CA VAL A 469 3.64 23.21 0.02
C VAL A 469 3.51 21.93 -0.78
N PRO A 470 2.60 21.01 -0.40
CA PRO A 470 2.45 19.75 -1.10
C PRO A 470 1.99 19.97 -2.54
N GLN A 471 2.52 19.19 -3.47
CA GLN A 471 2.10 19.23 -4.88
C GLN A 471 0.80 18.44 -5.08
N VAL A 472 -0.29 18.96 -4.53
CA VAL A 472 -1.61 18.31 -4.57
C VAL A 472 -2.16 18.31 -5.99
N VAL A 473 -2.35 17.12 -6.57
CA VAL A 473 -3.09 16.97 -7.82
C VAL A 473 -4.58 16.99 -7.48
N VAL A 474 -5.20 18.16 -7.53
CA VAL A 474 -6.60 18.43 -7.09
C VAL A 474 -7.65 17.47 -7.67
N CYS A 475 -7.42 16.93 -8.86
CA CYS A 475 -8.19 15.81 -9.44
C CYS A 475 -7.22 14.78 -10.03
N GLY A 476 -6.70 13.90 -9.17
CA GLY A 476 -5.74 12.87 -9.56
C GLY A 476 -6.39 11.53 -9.94
N THR A 477 -7.63 11.31 -9.53
CA THR A 477 -8.41 10.11 -9.85
C THR A 477 -9.61 10.42 -10.73
N LEU A 478 -10.18 9.40 -11.39
CA LEU A 478 -11.46 9.50 -12.10
C LEU A 478 -12.61 9.99 -11.21
N THR A 479 -12.52 9.69 -9.91
CA THR A 479 -13.50 10.08 -8.90
C THR A 479 -13.28 11.51 -8.39
N ARG A 480 -12.42 12.29 -9.06
CA ARG A 480 -12.06 13.67 -8.74
C ARG A 480 -11.41 13.87 -7.38
N ARG A 481 -10.93 12.80 -6.74
CA ARG A 481 -10.17 12.91 -5.51
C ARG A 481 -8.82 13.56 -5.76
N ALA A 482 -8.42 14.40 -4.83
CA ALA A 482 -7.06 14.90 -4.78
C ALA A 482 -6.08 13.74 -4.52
N VAL A 483 -4.89 13.84 -5.10
CA VAL A 483 -3.82 12.86 -4.92
C VAL A 483 -2.53 13.59 -4.59
N GLU A 484 -1.90 13.16 -3.51
CA GLU A 484 -0.55 13.55 -3.13
C GLU A 484 0.15 12.30 -2.51
N PRO A 485 1.36 11.91 -2.96
CA PRO A 485 1.94 10.60 -2.62
C PRO A 485 2.51 10.42 -1.20
N THR A 486 2.61 11.49 -0.41
CA THR A 486 3.28 11.49 0.90
C THR A 486 2.26 11.77 2.00
N TRP A 487 1.71 12.97 2.00
CA TRP A 487 0.82 13.54 2.99
C TRP A 487 -0.59 12.94 2.91
N MET A 488 -1.18 12.80 1.73
CA MET A 488 -2.53 12.20 1.62
C MET A 488 -2.53 10.68 1.84
N THR A 489 -1.35 10.05 1.90
CA THR A 489 -1.18 8.63 2.26
C THR A 489 -0.56 8.43 3.65
N ALA A 490 -0.31 9.52 4.39
CA ALA A 490 0.32 9.45 5.70
C ALA A 490 -0.55 8.66 6.67
N SER A 491 0.02 7.66 7.31
CA SER A 491 -0.70 6.88 8.31
C SER A 491 -0.78 7.63 9.65
N ASN A 492 -1.70 7.20 10.50
CA ASN A 492 -1.68 7.59 11.91
C ASN A 492 -0.47 6.97 12.63
N ALA A 493 -0.06 7.60 13.73
CA ALA A 493 1.02 7.10 14.57
C ALA A 493 0.71 5.70 15.10
N HIS A 494 1.68 4.79 14.97
CA HIS A 494 1.58 3.41 15.41
C HIS A 494 2.83 2.99 16.20
N PRO A 495 2.68 2.38 17.39
CA PRO A 495 3.82 2.04 18.26
C PRO A 495 4.84 1.09 17.63
N GLU A 496 4.41 0.28 16.66
CA GLU A 496 5.28 -0.64 15.93
C GLU A 496 5.72 -0.13 14.54
N ARG A 497 5.73 1.19 14.29
CA ARG A 497 6.17 1.74 12.99
C ARG A 497 7.00 3.00 13.18
N ILE A 498 8.26 2.94 12.77
CA ILE A 498 9.20 4.06 12.79
C ILE A 498 8.68 5.18 11.87
N GLY A 499 8.72 6.42 12.35
CA GLY A 499 8.33 7.61 11.60
C GLY A 499 6.84 7.71 11.28
N SER A 500 5.98 6.88 11.88
CA SER A 500 4.53 6.92 11.62
C SER A 500 3.84 8.15 12.23
N GLU A 501 4.53 8.91 13.07
CA GLU A 501 4.13 10.19 13.66
C GLU A 501 4.25 11.40 12.71
N LEU A 502 4.57 11.16 11.43
CA LEU A 502 4.77 12.19 10.39
C LEU A 502 3.73 13.31 10.42
N ARG A 503 2.43 12.98 10.59
CA ARG A 503 1.35 13.98 10.64
C ARG A 503 1.61 15.01 11.73
N ALA A 504 2.02 14.57 12.93
CA ALA A 504 2.23 15.44 14.09
C ALA A 504 3.41 16.41 13.92
N MET A 505 4.27 16.21 12.92
CA MET A 505 5.35 17.14 12.59
C MET A 505 4.87 18.37 11.83
N VAL A 506 3.63 18.36 11.35
CA VAL A 506 2.94 19.59 10.92
C VAL A 506 2.44 20.29 12.18
N GLN A 507 3.12 21.37 12.55
CA GLN A 507 2.88 22.10 13.79
C GLN A 507 2.46 23.52 13.47
N ALA A 508 1.38 23.97 14.11
CA ALA A 508 0.93 25.35 14.02
C ALA A 508 2.03 26.27 14.59
N PRO A 509 2.37 27.37 13.89
CA PRO A 509 3.27 28.37 14.45
C PRO A 509 2.65 29.04 15.69
N PRO A 510 3.46 29.67 16.56
CA PRO A 510 2.97 30.35 17.76
C PRO A 510 1.81 31.32 17.47
N GLY A 511 0.78 31.34 18.32
CA GLY A 511 -0.42 32.17 18.09
C GLY A 511 -1.38 31.66 17.00
N TYR A 512 -1.13 30.48 16.43
CA TYR A 512 -2.05 29.75 15.56
C TYR A 512 -2.42 28.38 16.17
N SER A 513 -3.49 27.79 15.63
CA SER A 513 -3.98 26.46 15.96
C SER A 513 -4.49 25.79 14.68
N ILE A 514 -4.40 24.46 14.64
CA ILE A 514 -5.01 23.63 13.61
C ILE A 514 -6.39 23.22 14.10
N VAL A 515 -7.40 23.49 13.29
CA VAL A 515 -8.79 23.12 13.54
C VAL A 515 -9.27 22.20 12.43
N GLY A 516 -9.92 21.11 12.78
CA GLY A 516 -10.56 20.28 11.77
C GLY A 516 -11.31 19.10 12.33
N ALA A 517 -11.99 18.37 11.45
CA ALA A 517 -12.84 17.26 11.84
C ALA A 517 -12.81 16.16 10.78
N ASP A 518 -13.21 14.96 11.22
CA ASP A 518 -13.46 13.80 10.38
C ASP A 518 -14.96 13.71 10.10
N VAL A 519 -15.35 13.56 8.82
CA VAL A 519 -16.76 13.42 8.47
C VAL A 519 -17.19 11.96 8.67
N ASP A 520 -17.85 11.70 9.79
CA ASP A 520 -18.31 10.36 10.16
C ASP A 520 -19.09 9.67 9.03
N SER A 521 -18.53 8.56 8.57
CA SER A 521 -19.12 7.65 7.58
C SER A 521 -19.70 8.38 6.35
N GLN A 522 -18.98 9.39 5.84
CA GLN A 522 -19.42 10.28 4.76
C GLN A 522 -20.04 9.53 3.58
N GLU A 523 -19.32 8.58 3.00
CA GLU A 523 -19.77 7.83 1.82
C GLU A 523 -20.94 6.88 2.13
N LEU A 524 -20.95 6.33 3.34
CA LEU A 524 -22.03 5.45 3.78
C LEU A 524 -23.34 6.23 3.90
N TRP A 525 -23.28 7.45 4.45
CA TRP A 525 -24.40 8.37 4.50
C TRP A 525 -24.85 8.82 3.12
N ILE A 526 -23.91 9.13 2.20
CA ILE A 526 -24.24 9.45 0.80
C ILE A 526 -24.96 8.28 0.14
N ALA A 527 -24.47 7.06 0.30
CA ALA A 527 -25.11 5.87 -0.26
C ALA A 527 -26.51 5.65 0.34
N SER A 528 -26.67 5.82 1.66
CA SER A 528 -27.96 5.62 2.33
C SER A 528 -28.99 6.65 1.89
N VAL A 529 -28.64 7.94 1.84
CA VAL A 529 -29.58 9.01 1.47
C VAL A 529 -30.02 8.91 0.00
N ILE A 530 -29.15 8.46 -0.90
CA ILE A 530 -29.51 8.18 -2.31
C ILE A 530 -30.56 7.06 -2.39
N GLY A 531 -30.42 6.02 -1.58
CA GLY A 531 -31.39 4.92 -1.51
C GLY A 531 -32.71 5.35 -0.87
N ASP A 532 -32.65 6.10 0.22
CA ASP A 532 -33.81 6.61 0.97
C ASP A 532 -34.66 7.57 0.14
N SER A 533 -34.03 8.53 -0.52
CA SER A 533 -34.69 9.50 -1.41
C SER A 533 -35.48 8.79 -2.51
N HIS A 534 -34.86 7.82 -3.19
CA HIS A 534 -35.49 7.11 -4.30
C HIS A 534 -36.59 6.13 -3.84
N HIS A 535 -36.44 5.50 -2.67
CA HIS A 535 -37.37 4.47 -2.22
C HIS A 535 -38.62 5.05 -1.55
N GLY A 536 -38.45 5.99 -0.62
CA GLY A 536 -39.53 6.48 0.23
C GLY A 536 -39.56 7.99 0.43
N GLY A 537 -38.63 8.75 -0.17
CA GLY A 537 -38.60 10.21 -0.06
C GLY A 537 -38.41 10.74 1.37
N MET A 538 -37.88 9.91 2.28
CA MET A 538 -37.67 10.25 3.69
C MET A 538 -36.39 9.61 4.21
N HIS A 539 -35.67 10.33 5.07
CA HIS A 539 -34.49 9.80 5.75
C HIS A 539 -34.82 8.55 6.58
N GLY A 540 -33.97 7.51 6.47
CA GLY A 540 -34.08 6.30 7.28
C GLY A 540 -35.20 5.35 6.88
N CYS A 541 -35.88 5.56 5.74
CA CYS A 541 -36.95 4.68 5.28
C CYS A 541 -36.44 3.30 4.81
N THR A 542 -35.17 3.19 4.42
CA THR A 542 -34.53 1.91 4.10
C THR A 542 -33.82 1.31 5.32
N PRO A 543 -33.64 -0.02 5.40
CA PRO A 543 -32.88 -0.65 6.48
C PRO A 543 -31.46 -0.10 6.61
N LEU A 544 -30.81 0.19 5.48
CA LEU A 544 -29.52 0.87 5.40
C LEU A 544 -29.56 2.27 6.03
N GLY A 545 -30.53 3.10 5.63
CA GLY A 545 -30.74 4.43 6.19
C GLY A 545 -30.91 4.39 7.70
N TRP A 546 -31.78 3.50 8.17
CA TRP A 546 -32.02 3.30 9.60
C TRP A 546 -30.76 2.89 10.37
N MET A 547 -30.00 1.91 9.86
CA MET A 547 -28.73 1.48 10.46
C MET A 547 -27.68 2.58 10.47
N THR A 548 -27.71 3.50 9.49
CA THR A 548 -26.74 4.60 9.40
C THR A 548 -27.09 5.74 10.36
N LEU A 549 -28.38 6.02 10.58
CA LEU A 549 -28.85 7.12 11.43
C LEU A 549 -28.96 6.75 12.92
N SER A 550 -29.39 5.52 13.22
CA SER A 550 -29.65 5.05 14.59
C SER A 550 -28.70 3.95 15.06
N GLY A 551 -27.84 3.42 14.18
CA GLY A 551 -26.91 2.36 14.53
C GLY A 551 -25.78 2.85 15.42
N ASN A 552 -25.45 2.07 16.44
CA ASN A 552 -24.35 2.37 17.36
C ASN A 552 -23.33 1.22 17.36
N LYS A 553 -22.05 1.59 17.26
CA LYS A 553 -20.92 0.66 17.32
C LYS A 553 -20.88 -0.10 18.66
N SER A 554 -21.16 0.56 19.78
CA SER A 554 -21.09 -0.07 21.11
C SER A 554 -22.20 -1.09 21.33
N GLN A 555 -23.39 -0.83 20.79
CA GLN A 555 -24.54 -1.75 20.87
C GLN A 555 -24.52 -2.83 19.77
N GLY A 556 -23.57 -2.76 18.83
CA GLY A 556 -23.47 -3.69 17.71
C GLY A 556 -24.66 -3.61 16.73
N THR A 557 -25.37 -2.48 16.73
CA THR A 557 -26.54 -2.23 15.86
C THR A 557 -26.17 -1.53 14.57
N ASP A 558 -24.91 -1.08 14.41
CA ASP A 558 -24.40 -0.51 13.18
C ASP A 558 -24.28 -1.58 12.07
N MET A 559 -24.37 -1.15 10.81
CA MET A 559 -24.34 -2.04 9.64
C MET A 559 -23.17 -3.03 9.67
N HIS A 560 -21.97 -2.57 10.04
CA HIS A 560 -20.79 -3.43 10.03
C HIS A 560 -20.92 -4.55 11.07
N SER A 561 -21.43 -4.24 12.26
CA SER A 561 -21.69 -5.23 13.31
C SER A 561 -22.81 -6.20 12.94
N VAL A 562 -23.88 -5.72 12.29
CA VAL A 562 -24.98 -6.58 11.82
C VAL A 562 -24.49 -7.55 10.75
N THR A 563 -23.70 -7.07 9.79
CA THR A 563 -23.09 -7.92 8.75
C THR A 563 -22.11 -8.92 9.37
N ALA A 564 -21.27 -8.47 10.29
CA ALA A 564 -20.32 -9.29 11.01
C ALA A 564 -21.01 -10.44 11.76
N LYS A 565 -22.09 -10.14 12.50
CA LYS A 565 -22.89 -11.12 13.25
C LYS A 565 -23.60 -12.13 12.32
N ALA A 566 -24.10 -11.69 11.17
CA ALA A 566 -24.81 -12.56 10.24
C ALA A 566 -23.90 -13.60 9.55
N VAL A 567 -22.64 -13.23 9.33
CA VAL A 567 -21.63 -14.02 8.60
C VAL A 567 -20.65 -14.75 9.54
N GLY A 568 -20.51 -14.27 10.78
CA GLY A 568 -19.59 -14.82 11.77
C GLY A 568 -18.14 -14.36 11.55
N ILE A 569 -17.94 -13.08 11.26
CA ILE A 569 -16.61 -12.46 11.08
C ILE A 569 -16.42 -11.28 12.03
N SER A 570 -15.19 -10.77 12.17
CA SER A 570 -14.93 -9.56 12.96
C SER A 570 -15.56 -8.33 12.31
N ARG A 571 -15.87 -7.32 13.12
CA ARG A 571 -16.43 -6.04 12.64
C ARG A 571 -15.50 -5.34 11.65
N ASP A 572 -14.19 -5.37 11.88
CA ASP A 572 -13.22 -4.70 11.01
C ASP A 572 -13.10 -5.40 9.65
N HIS A 573 -13.17 -6.74 9.61
CA HIS A 573 -13.26 -7.49 8.37
C HIS A 573 -14.57 -7.18 7.62
N ALA A 574 -15.70 -7.12 8.35
CA ALA A 574 -16.99 -6.74 7.76
C ALA A 574 -16.98 -5.31 7.23
N LYS A 575 -16.29 -4.37 7.90
CA LYS A 575 -16.11 -3.00 7.42
C LYS A 575 -15.46 -2.99 6.04
N VAL A 576 -14.32 -3.66 5.88
CA VAL A 576 -13.60 -3.73 4.60
C VAL A 576 -14.49 -4.30 3.48
N ILE A 577 -15.24 -5.38 3.78
CA ILE A 577 -16.10 -6.02 2.78
C ILE A 577 -17.29 -5.13 2.42
N ASN A 578 -17.93 -4.47 3.40
CA ASN A 578 -19.09 -3.60 3.14
C ASN A 578 -18.71 -2.41 2.25
N TYR A 579 -17.60 -1.73 2.54
CA TYR A 579 -17.12 -0.63 1.67
C TYR A 579 -16.80 -1.13 0.26
N ALA A 580 -16.10 -2.26 0.13
CA ALA A 580 -15.83 -2.85 -1.18
C ALA A 580 -17.13 -3.17 -1.95
N ARG A 581 -18.16 -3.67 -1.26
CA ARG A 581 -19.46 -4.00 -1.85
C ARG A 581 -20.23 -2.75 -2.30
N ILE A 582 -20.24 -1.69 -1.50
CA ILE A 582 -20.85 -0.39 -1.86
C ILE A 582 -20.20 0.17 -3.14
N TYR A 583 -18.90 -0.05 -3.31
CA TYR A 583 -18.17 0.30 -4.54
C TYR A 583 -18.37 -0.70 -5.70
N GLY A 584 -19.35 -1.60 -5.62
CA GLY A 584 -19.70 -2.52 -6.70
C GLY A 584 -18.84 -3.79 -6.78
N ALA A 585 -18.02 -4.12 -5.75
CA ALA A 585 -17.33 -5.40 -5.74
C ALA A 585 -18.31 -6.58 -5.66
N GLY A 586 -18.10 -7.58 -6.51
CA GLY A 586 -18.96 -8.77 -6.59
C GLY A 586 -18.62 -9.87 -5.58
N GLN A 587 -19.42 -10.93 -5.60
CA GLN A 587 -19.30 -12.07 -4.67
C GLN A 587 -17.91 -12.73 -4.67
N ASN A 588 -17.32 -12.94 -5.87
CA ASN A 588 -16.00 -13.56 -6.00
C ASN A 588 -14.90 -12.78 -5.26
N PHE A 589 -15.02 -11.46 -5.18
CA PHE A 589 -14.07 -10.62 -4.46
C PHE A 589 -14.21 -10.83 -2.95
N ALA A 590 -15.44 -10.91 -2.44
CA ALA A 590 -15.70 -11.21 -1.03
C ALA A 590 -15.25 -12.62 -0.65
N GLU A 591 -15.45 -13.63 -1.51
CA GLU A 591 -14.93 -15.00 -1.30
C GLU A 591 -13.41 -14.99 -1.10
N ARG A 592 -12.69 -14.28 -1.97
CA ARG A 592 -11.23 -14.15 -1.88
C ARG A 592 -10.81 -13.43 -0.60
N LEU A 593 -11.47 -12.34 -0.23
CA LEU A 593 -11.18 -11.60 1.01
C LEU A 593 -11.45 -12.44 2.26
N LEU A 594 -12.57 -13.17 2.30
CA LEU A 594 -12.89 -14.05 3.42
C LEU A 594 -11.81 -15.13 3.61
N LYS A 595 -11.30 -15.71 2.52
CA LYS A 595 -10.15 -16.64 2.58
C LYS A 595 -8.85 -15.95 3.00
N GLN A 596 -8.64 -14.67 2.65
CA GLN A 596 -7.46 -13.93 3.11
C GLN A 596 -7.51 -13.64 4.61
N PHE A 597 -8.69 -13.33 5.15
CA PHE A 597 -8.91 -13.05 6.56
C PHE A 597 -8.93 -14.30 7.43
N ASN A 598 -9.56 -15.38 6.94
CA ASN A 598 -9.54 -16.67 7.59
C ASN A 598 -9.02 -17.72 6.62
N PRO A 599 -7.70 -17.96 6.67
CA PRO A 599 -7.05 -18.84 5.71
C PRO A 599 -7.45 -20.32 5.84
N THR A 600 -7.93 -20.78 7.02
CA THR A 600 -8.43 -22.15 7.24
C THR A 600 -9.85 -22.38 6.71
N MET A 601 -10.50 -21.33 6.19
CA MET A 601 -11.85 -21.44 5.63
C MET A 601 -11.85 -22.15 4.28
N SER A 602 -12.61 -23.23 4.15
CA SER A 602 -12.79 -23.95 2.88
C SER A 602 -13.44 -23.04 1.81
N GLU A 603 -13.19 -23.33 0.53
CA GLU A 603 -13.78 -22.55 -0.58
C GLU A 603 -15.31 -22.59 -0.58
N ASN A 604 -15.88 -23.74 -0.20
CA ASN A 604 -17.32 -23.91 -0.12
C ASN A 604 -17.93 -23.10 1.03
N ASP A 605 -17.26 -23.04 2.19
CA ASP A 605 -17.71 -22.20 3.32
C ASP A 605 -17.56 -20.71 2.98
N ALA A 606 -16.44 -20.31 2.37
CA ALA A 606 -16.22 -18.93 1.92
C ALA A 606 -17.29 -18.49 0.90
N ARG A 607 -17.62 -19.36 -0.07
CA ARG A 607 -18.70 -19.14 -1.05
C ARG A 607 -20.07 -19.07 -0.39
N SER A 608 -20.37 -19.97 0.54
CA SER A 608 -21.63 -19.98 1.28
C SER A 608 -21.82 -18.69 2.09
N LYS A 609 -20.78 -18.28 2.84
CA LYS A 609 -20.75 -17.05 3.64
C LYS A 609 -20.85 -15.79 2.78
N ALA A 610 -20.09 -15.73 1.68
CA ALA A 610 -20.19 -14.63 0.73
C ALA A 610 -21.59 -14.54 0.12
N ARG A 611 -22.15 -15.66 -0.35
CA ARG A 611 -23.52 -15.69 -0.90
C ARG A 611 -24.56 -15.24 0.12
N LYS A 612 -24.51 -15.77 1.35
CA LYS A 612 -25.39 -15.37 2.44
C LYS A 612 -25.29 -13.87 2.74
N MET A 613 -24.07 -13.32 2.70
CA MET A 613 -23.84 -11.89 2.88
C MET A 613 -24.48 -11.07 1.77
N PHE A 614 -24.28 -11.43 0.50
CA PHE A 614 -24.86 -10.71 -0.64
C PHE A 614 -26.40 -10.83 -0.68
N ASP A 615 -26.94 -12.01 -0.37
CA ASP A 615 -28.39 -12.22 -0.30
C ASP A 615 -29.03 -11.39 0.81
N LEU A 616 -28.38 -11.26 1.97
CA LEU A 616 -28.87 -10.40 3.07
C LEU A 616 -28.79 -8.91 2.75
N THR A 617 -27.73 -8.49 2.05
CA THR A 617 -27.41 -7.07 1.85
C THR A 617 -27.91 -6.56 0.51
N LYS A 618 -27.35 -7.02 -0.60
CA LYS A 618 -27.76 -6.62 -1.95
C LYS A 618 -29.14 -7.19 -2.32
N GLY A 619 -29.47 -8.39 -1.85
CA GLY A 619 -30.74 -9.06 -2.16
C GLY A 619 -30.66 -9.89 -3.44
N LYS A 620 -31.83 -10.27 -3.97
CA LYS A 620 -31.97 -11.05 -5.20
C LYS A 620 -32.27 -10.15 -6.38
N ASN A 621 -31.63 -10.41 -7.52
CA ASN A 621 -31.91 -9.68 -8.75
C ASN A 621 -33.12 -10.31 -9.48
N VAL A 622 -34.18 -9.52 -9.66
CA VAL A 622 -35.46 -9.91 -10.26
C VAL A 622 -35.78 -9.06 -11.50
N TYR A 623 -36.55 -9.65 -12.41
CA TYR A 623 -37.00 -9.03 -13.65
C TYR A 623 -38.52 -8.93 -13.64
N TYR A 624 -39.04 -7.78 -14.03
CA TYR A 624 -40.47 -7.54 -14.18
C TYR A 624 -40.82 -7.42 -15.67
N LEU A 625 -42.00 -7.90 -16.06
CA LEU A 625 -42.46 -7.78 -17.43
C LEU A 625 -42.85 -6.33 -17.75
N LYS A 626 -42.58 -5.89 -18.98
CA LYS A 626 -43.11 -4.61 -19.46
C LYS A 626 -44.63 -4.69 -19.58
N ARG A 627 -45.30 -3.55 -19.39
CA ARG A 627 -46.78 -3.42 -19.36
C ARG A 627 -47.48 -4.18 -20.49
N ASP A 628 -46.92 -4.17 -21.69
CA ASP A 628 -47.47 -4.85 -22.88
C ASP A 628 -47.58 -6.38 -22.72
N TYR A 629 -46.72 -6.99 -21.90
CA TYR A 629 -46.65 -8.44 -21.68
C TYR A 629 -47.22 -8.88 -20.33
N VAL A 630 -47.52 -7.94 -19.43
CA VAL A 630 -48.04 -8.24 -18.08
C VAL A 630 -49.40 -8.93 -18.17
N HIS A 631 -50.25 -8.55 -19.14
CA HIS A 631 -51.57 -9.14 -19.32
C HIS A 631 -51.53 -10.61 -19.77
N GLU A 632 -50.48 -11.04 -20.45
CA GLU A 632 -50.36 -12.42 -20.98
C GLU A 632 -49.75 -13.40 -19.96
N PHE A 633 -48.84 -12.94 -19.10
CA PHE A 633 -48.06 -13.82 -18.22
C PHE A 633 -48.18 -13.53 -16.72
N GLY A 634 -48.88 -12.46 -16.35
CA GLY A 634 -49.10 -12.02 -14.97
C GLY A 634 -47.96 -11.16 -14.41
N ASP A 635 -48.30 -10.30 -13.45
CA ASP A 635 -47.32 -9.42 -12.77
C ASP A 635 -46.62 -10.18 -11.63
N GLN A 636 -45.56 -10.92 -11.97
CA GLN A 636 -44.75 -11.66 -11.01
C GLN A 636 -43.25 -11.36 -11.19
N PRO A 637 -42.44 -11.43 -10.12
CA PRO A 637 -40.99 -11.28 -10.24
C PRO A 637 -40.37 -12.56 -10.85
N TYR A 638 -39.60 -12.40 -11.92
CA TYR A 638 -38.88 -13.50 -12.58
C TYR A 638 -37.39 -13.47 -12.26
N ASN A 639 -36.82 -14.64 -11.97
CA ASN A 639 -35.36 -14.79 -11.89
C ASN A 639 -34.74 -14.72 -13.30
N LYS A 640 -33.46 -14.32 -13.39
CA LYS A 640 -32.71 -14.19 -14.66
C LYS A 640 -32.89 -15.38 -15.62
N TRP A 641 -32.84 -16.61 -15.10
CA TRP A 641 -32.99 -17.82 -15.92
C TRP A 641 -34.41 -17.96 -16.50
N ARG A 642 -35.46 -17.72 -15.70
CA ARG A 642 -36.84 -17.77 -16.19
C ARG A 642 -37.12 -16.66 -17.20
N ALA A 643 -36.59 -15.45 -16.96
CA ALA A 643 -36.71 -14.33 -17.88
C ALA A 643 -36.04 -14.63 -19.24
N LEU A 644 -34.83 -15.21 -19.21
CA LEU A 644 -34.13 -15.67 -20.41
C LEU A 644 -34.89 -16.77 -21.15
N GLN A 645 -35.44 -17.75 -20.42
CA GLN A 645 -36.21 -18.83 -21.00
C GLN A 645 -37.47 -18.30 -21.68
N LEU A 646 -38.22 -17.42 -21.01
CA LEU A 646 -39.44 -16.84 -21.55
C LEU A 646 -39.13 -15.99 -22.80
N ALA A 647 -38.14 -15.11 -22.73
CA ALA A 647 -37.71 -14.30 -23.88
C ALA A 647 -37.30 -15.18 -25.07
N LYS A 648 -36.57 -16.27 -24.83
CA LYS A 648 -36.15 -17.23 -25.86
C LYS A 648 -37.32 -17.98 -26.48
N VAL A 649 -38.31 -18.40 -25.69
CA VAL A 649 -39.52 -19.08 -26.18
C VAL A 649 -40.32 -18.17 -27.11
N HIS A 650 -40.34 -16.87 -26.85
CA HIS A 650 -41.04 -15.88 -27.67
C HIS A 650 -40.18 -15.24 -28.76
N GLY A 651 -38.95 -15.72 -28.96
CA GLY A 651 -38.03 -15.20 -29.99
C GLY A 651 -37.62 -13.74 -29.80
N LYS A 652 -37.74 -13.20 -28.58
CA LYS A 652 -37.45 -11.80 -28.24
C LYS A 652 -36.21 -11.68 -27.36
N LYS A 653 -35.62 -10.49 -27.32
CA LYS A 653 -34.56 -10.18 -26.35
C LYS A 653 -35.15 -9.93 -24.97
N VAL A 654 -34.37 -10.20 -23.92
CA VAL A 654 -34.81 -9.94 -22.53
C VAL A 654 -35.17 -8.47 -22.34
N SER A 655 -34.42 -7.54 -22.93
CA SER A 655 -34.69 -6.09 -22.88
C SER A 655 -35.98 -5.66 -23.61
N GLU A 656 -36.50 -6.47 -24.52
CA GLU A 656 -37.74 -6.18 -25.25
C GLU A 656 -38.97 -6.59 -24.44
N MET A 657 -38.88 -7.68 -23.68
CA MET A 657 -39.99 -8.26 -22.92
C MET A 657 -40.01 -7.83 -21.44
N PHE A 658 -38.83 -7.62 -20.85
CA PHE A 658 -38.67 -7.27 -19.44
C PHE A 658 -38.16 -5.85 -19.25
N GLU A 659 -38.50 -5.25 -18.12
CA GLU A 659 -37.84 -4.06 -17.59
C GLU A 659 -36.39 -4.35 -17.18
N THR A 660 -35.64 -3.29 -16.89
CA THR A 660 -34.32 -3.41 -16.28
C THR A 660 -34.39 -4.16 -14.96
N SER A 661 -33.41 -5.02 -14.72
CA SER A 661 -33.37 -5.87 -13.53
C SER A 661 -33.27 -5.05 -12.25
N LYS A 662 -33.98 -5.43 -11.19
CA LYS A 662 -34.01 -4.74 -9.90
C LYS A 662 -33.62 -5.69 -8.77
N TRP A 663 -32.84 -5.20 -7.82
CA TRP A 663 -32.53 -5.90 -6.58
C TRP A 663 -33.68 -5.76 -5.59
N VAL A 664 -34.08 -6.87 -4.95
CA VAL A 664 -35.17 -6.92 -3.98
C VAL A 664 -34.80 -7.84 -2.81
N GLY A 665 -35.26 -7.48 -1.60
CA GLY A 665 -35.18 -8.33 -0.40
C GLY A 665 -33.89 -8.24 0.41
N GLY A 666 -32.95 -7.37 0.03
CA GLY A 666 -31.75 -7.06 0.80
C GLY A 666 -31.82 -5.71 1.51
N THR A 667 -31.00 -5.51 2.54
CA THR A 667 -30.94 -4.25 3.31
C THR A 667 -30.49 -3.03 2.49
N GLU A 668 -29.74 -3.25 1.41
CA GLU A 668 -29.12 -2.24 0.55
C GLU A 668 -29.73 -2.20 -0.86
N SER A 669 -30.75 -3.02 -1.14
CA SER A 669 -31.31 -3.18 -2.49
C SER A 669 -31.75 -1.85 -3.12
N ALA A 670 -32.40 -0.97 -2.34
CA ALA A 670 -32.84 0.35 -2.81
C ALA A 670 -31.67 1.23 -3.27
N MET A 671 -30.57 1.25 -2.50
CA MET A 671 -29.36 1.99 -2.84
C MET A 671 -28.71 1.44 -4.11
N PHE A 672 -28.55 0.12 -4.24
CA PHE A 672 -27.98 -0.47 -5.47
C PHE A 672 -28.83 -0.22 -6.70
N ASN A 673 -30.16 -0.29 -6.59
CA ASN A 673 -31.05 0.02 -7.71
C ASN A 673 -30.83 1.44 -8.21
N ARG A 674 -30.78 2.42 -7.30
CA ARG A 674 -30.58 3.82 -7.67
C ARG A 674 -29.18 4.09 -8.21
N LEU A 675 -28.14 3.49 -7.64
CA LEU A 675 -26.77 3.62 -8.14
C LEU A 675 -26.59 2.99 -9.53
N GLU A 676 -27.17 1.81 -9.77
CA GLU A 676 -27.14 1.15 -11.08
C GLU A 676 -27.95 1.92 -12.13
N GLU A 677 -29.07 2.56 -11.74
CA GLU A 677 -29.84 3.45 -12.61
C GLU A 677 -29.03 4.68 -13.04
N ILE A 678 -28.37 5.38 -12.10
CA ILE A 678 -27.50 6.53 -12.41
C ILE A 678 -26.33 6.08 -13.29
N ALA A 679 -25.70 4.96 -12.97
CA ALA A 679 -24.55 4.43 -13.70
C ALA A 679 -24.87 4.02 -15.15
N ASN A 680 -26.08 3.52 -15.40
CA ASN A 680 -26.53 3.09 -16.73
C ASN A 680 -27.23 4.19 -17.54
N SER A 681 -27.36 5.41 -17.00
CA SER A 681 -27.88 6.54 -17.77
C SER A 681 -26.92 6.92 -18.91
N ASP A 682 -27.46 7.49 -20.00
CA ASP A 682 -26.65 7.91 -21.16
C ASP A 682 -25.58 8.96 -20.82
N SER A 683 -25.85 9.79 -19.82
CA SER A 683 -24.89 10.76 -19.28
C SER A 683 -24.87 10.70 -17.75
N PRO A 684 -24.11 9.78 -17.14
CA PRO A 684 -24.06 9.64 -15.69
C PRO A 684 -23.55 10.90 -15.02
N THR A 685 -24.36 11.45 -14.12
CA THR A 685 -24.06 12.65 -13.33
C THR A 685 -23.98 12.33 -11.84
N THR A 686 -23.21 13.10 -11.09
CA THR A 686 -23.23 13.03 -9.63
C THR A 686 -24.56 13.54 -9.06
N PRO A 687 -25.01 12.99 -7.92
CA PRO A 687 -26.34 13.30 -7.38
C PRO A 687 -26.49 14.73 -6.84
N PHE A 688 -25.38 15.40 -6.48
CA PHE A 688 -25.44 16.69 -5.78
C PHE A 688 -25.17 17.88 -6.70
N LEU A 689 -24.01 17.87 -7.37
CA LEU A 689 -23.54 18.98 -8.22
C LEU A 689 -23.65 18.70 -9.73
N GLU A 690 -24.29 17.60 -10.12
CA GLU A 690 -24.51 17.20 -11.52
C GLU A 690 -23.22 17.09 -12.36
N GLY A 691 -22.09 16.76 -11.72
CA GLY A 691 -20.83 16.56 -12.41
C GLY A 691 -20.86 15.29 -13.28
N ARG A 692 -20.46 15.37 -14.54
CA ARG A 692 -20.52 14.24 -15.48
C ARG A 692 -19.30 13.30 -15.41
N LEU A 693 -19.52 12.02 -15.72
CA LEU A 693 -18.48 10.99 -15.80
C LEU A 693 -17.44 11.31 -16.90
N SER A 694 -16.26 10.67 -16.83
CA SER A 694 -15.27 10.77 -17.91
C SER A 694 -15.84 10.28 -19.24
N ARG A 695 -15.53 11.00 -20.32
CA ARG A 695 -15.96 10.66 -21.70
C ARG A 695 -15.58 9.24 -22.12
N ALA A 696 -14.49 8.70 -21.56
CA ALA A 696 -14.04 7.34 -21.86
C ALA A 696 -14.98 6.25 -21.33
N LEU A 697 -15.86 6.56 -20.38
CA LEU A 697 -16.79 5.62 -19.75
C LEU A 697 -18.26 5.90 -20.12
N GLU A 698 -18.53 6.98 -20.86
CA GLU A 698 -19.84 7.30 -21.44
C GLU A 698 -20.08 6.62 -22.80
N ALA A 699 -19.05 6.03 -23.43
CA ALA A 699 -19.21 5.39 -24.72
C ALA A 699 -20.16 4.18 -24.61
N ASN A 700 -21.32 4.28 -25.26
CA ASN A 700 -22.37 3.24 -25.35
C ASN A 700 -21.87 2.00 -26.09
N SER A 701 -21.04 1.19 -25.45
CA SER A 701 -20.71 -0.16 -25.90
C SER A 701 -21.71 -1.15 -25.33
N ILE A 702 -22.23 -2.03 -26.19
CA ILE A 702 -23.27 -3.05 -25.90
C ILE A 702 -22.87 -4.04 -24.77
N SER A 703 -21.62 -4.00 -24.29
CA SER A 703 -21.11 -4.75 -23.14
C SER A 703 -21.06 -3.91 -21.84
N ASP A 704 -22.08 -3.11 -21.55
CA ASP A 704 -22.12 -2.14 -20.44
C ASP A 704 -21.87 -2.75 -19.04
N ASP A 705 -22.17 -4.04 -18.86
CA ASP A 705 -21.92 -4.80 -17.63
C ASP A 705 -20.43 -4.79 -17.21
N ARG A 706 -19.48 -4.62 -18.14
CA ARG A 706 -18.03 -4.70 -17.84
C ARG A 706 -17.58 -3.56 -16.92
N PHE A 707 -18.06 -2.35 -17.16
CA PHE A 707 -17.63 -1.15 -16.43
C PHE A 707 -18.62 -0.72 -15.35
N LEU A 708 -19.79 -1.37 -15.25
CA LEU A 708 -20.81 -1.06 -14.25
C LEU A 708 -20.27 -0.95 -12.81
N PRO A 709 -19.43 -1.87 -12.29
CA PRO A 709 -18.84 -1.71 -10.96
C PRO A 709 -18.02 -0.42 -10.81
N THR A 710 -17.29 -0.03 -11.86
CA THR A 710 -16.49 1.20 -11.85
C THR A 710 -17.37 2.44 -11.90
N LYS A 711 -18.45 2.42 -12.69
CA LYS A 711 -19.43 3.52 -12.76
C LYS A 711 -20.16 3.69 -11.42
N VAL A 712 -20.60 2.61 -10.79
CA VAL A 712 -21.24 2.61 -9.45
C VAL A 712 -20.29 3.18 -8.39
N ASN A 713 -19.04 2.70 -8.35
CA ASN A 713 -18.01 3.25 -7.47
C ASN A 713 -17.81 4.76 -7.69
N TRP A 714 -17.82 5.19 -8.96
CA TRP A 714 -17.66 6.59 -9.30
C TRP A 714 -18.80 7.47 -8.78
N VAL A 715 -20.06 7.02 -8.84
CA VAL A 715 -21.20 7.80 -8.34
C VAL A 715 -21.03 8.15 -6.85
N VAL A 716 -20.65 7.18 -6.02
CA VAL A 716 -20.47 7.39 -4.58
C VAL A 716 -19.21 8.23 -4.29
N GLN A 717 -18.06 7.85 -4.83
CA GLN A 717 -16.80 8.55 -4.52
C GLN A 717 -16.76 9.95 -5.11
N SER A 718 -17.31 10.14 -6.31
CA SER A 718 -17.39 11.46 -6.92
C SER A 718 -18.45 12.33 -6.24
N GLY A 719 -19.53 11.75 -5.70
CA GLY A 719 -20.45 12.44 -4.80
C GLY A 719 -19.79 12.87 -3.48
N ALA A 720 -18.86 12.07 -2.95
CA ALA A 720 -18.06 12.46 -1.79
C ALA A 720 -17.08 13.60 -2.12
N ALA A 721 -16.53 13.65 -3.34
CA ALA A 721 -15.74 14.80 -3.80
C ALA A 721 -16.58 16.08 -3.89
N ASP A 722 -17.83 16.00 -4.35
CA ASP A 722 -18.77 17.13 -4.33
C ASP A 722 -19.03 17.64 -2.92
N PHE A 723 -19.23 16.72 -1.97
CA PHE A 723 -19.39 17.04 -0.56
C PHE A 723 -18.16 17.79 -0.01
N LEU A 724 -16.96 17.32 -0.32
CA LEU A 724 -15.73 17.98 0.09
C LEU A 724 -15.62 19.39 -0.52
N HIS A 725 -15.92 19.57 -1.81
CA HIS A 725 -15.89 20.89 -2.44
C HIS A 725 -16.88 21.86 -1.77
N LEU A 726 -18.09 21.40 -1.46
CA LEU A 726 -19.08 22.19 -0.72
C LEU A 726 -18.54 22.60 0.65
N MET A 727 -17.93 21.68 1.40
CA MET A 727 -17.34 21.99 2.70
C MET A 727 -16.23 23.05 2.59
N LEU A 728 -15.31 22.90 1.64
CA LEU A 728 -14.20 23.84 1.47
C LEU A 728 -14.71 25.24 1.10
N VAL A 729 -15.65 25.32 0.17
CA VAL A 729 -16.24 26.60 -0.26
C VAL A 729 -17.05 27.25 0.86
N CYS A 730 -17.89 26.49 1.55
CA CYS A 730 -18.67 27.00 2.68
C CYS A 730 -17.75 27.51 3.80
N MET A 731 -16.70 26.77 4.14
CA MET A 731 -15.78 27.17 5.19
C MET A 731 -15.00 28.43 4.81
N ARG A 732 -14.54 28.51 3.55
CA ARG A 732 -13.91 29.73 3.01
C ARG A 732 -14.86 30.91 2.98
N TRP A 733 -16.13 30.68 2.68
CA TRP A 733 -17.17 31.70 2.67
C TRP A 733 -17.49 32.24 4.07
N ILE A 734 -17.60 31.37 5.08
CA ILE A 734 -17.92 31.77 6.47
C ILE A 734 -16.77 32.50 7.15
N MET A 735 -15.52 32.09 6.91
CA MET A 735 -14.38 32.63 7.66
C MET A 735 -13.51 33.61 6.86
N GLY A 736 -13.70 33.69 5.54
CA GLY A 736 -12.91 34.54 4.65
C GLY A 736 -11.41 34.22 4.73
N ASP A 737 -10.59 35.26 4.88
CA ASP A 737 -9.12 35.15 4.95
C ASP A 737 -8.58 34.81 6.35
N ASN A 738 -9.46 34.59 7.34
CA ASN A 738 -9.05 34.23 8.70
C ASN A 738 -8.63 32.76 8.85
N ILE A 739 -8.86 31.94 7.82
CA ILE A 739 -8.48 30.54 7.77
C ILE A 739 -7.57 30.26 6.58
N ARG A 740 -6.75 29.24 6.72
CA ARG A 740 -5.95 28.68 5.62
C ARG A 740 -6.20 27.18 5.56
N PHE A 741 -6.51 26.66 4.38
CA PHE A 741 -6.60 25.22 4.17
C PHE A 741 -5.22 24.56 4.34
N CYS A 742 -5.11 23.59 5.25
CA CYS A 742 -3.88 22.83 5.44
C CYS A 742 -3.83 21.65 4.48
N LEU A 743 -4.74 20.69 4.69
CA LEU A 743 -4.81 19.45 3.94
C LEU A 743 -6.16 18.77 4.19
N SER A 744 -6.54 17.90 3.25
CA SER A 744 -7.64 16.95 3.43
C SER A 744 -7.10 15.53 3.32
N PHE A 745 -7.50 14.68 4.27
CA PHE A 745 -7.18 13.25 4.28
C PHE A 745 -8.47 12.48 4.08
N HIS A 746 -8.78 12.08 2.85
CA HIS A 746 -10.03 11.41 2.52
C HIS A 746 -11.28 12.22 2.95
N ASP A 747 -11.84 11.91 4.12
CA ASP A 747 -13.01 12.49 4.79
C ASP A 747 -12.66 13.52 5.88
N GLU A 748 -11.37 13.72 6.18
CA GLU A 748 -10.91 14.73 7.13
C GLU A 748 -10.57 16.05 6.43
N VAL A 749 -10.91 17.18 7.06
CA VAL A 749 -10.56 18.52 6.58
C VAL A 749 -9.90 19.31 7.71
N ARG A 750 -8.74 19.90 7.44
CA ARG A 750 -7.91 20.57 8.44
C ARG A 750 -7.53 21.97 7.97
N TYR A 751 -7.66 22.94 8.87
CA TYR A 751 -7.41 24.36 8.62
C TYR A 751 -6.45 24.93 9.66
N LEU A 752 -5.60 25.86 9.25
CA LEU A 752 -4.78 26.68 10.12
C LEU A 752 -5.52 27.99 10.41
N VAL A 753 -5.64 28.34 11.69
CA VAL A 753 -6.42 29.48 12.15
C VAL A 753 -5.65 30.22 13.24
N LYS A 754 -5.78 31.55 13.30
CA LYS A 754 -5.26 32.33 14.45
C LYS A 754 -5.95 31.89 15.74
N GLU A 755 -5.20 31.82 16.82
CA GLU A 755 -5.66 31.31 18.12
C GLU A 755 -6.92 32.01 18.64
N LYS A 756 -7.05 33.32 18.41
CA LYS A 756 -8.25 34.11 18.72
C LYS A 756 -9.55 33.59 18.08
N TYR A 757 -9.46 32.92 16.94
CA TYR A 757 -10.60 32.45 16.16
C TYR A 757 -10.77 30.93 16.19
N ARG A 758 -10.00 30.19 17.00
CA ARG A 758 -9.99 28.72 17.00
C ARG A 758 -11.36 28.10 17.28
N TYR A 759 -12.10 28.64 18.25
CA TYR A 759 -13.44 28.15 18.60
C TYR A 759 -14.52 28.63 17.63
N GLN A 760 -14.34 29.82 17.04
CA GLN A 760 -15.21 30.31 15.97
C GLN A 760 -15.07 29.44 14.71
N ALA A 761 -13.85 29.04 14.36
CA ALA A 761 -13.59 28.11 13.28
C ALA A 761 -14.16 26.71 13.57
N ALA A 762 -14.10 26.25 14.82
CA ALA A 762 -14.72 24.97 15.21
C ALA A 762 -16.24 25.00 15.02
N LEU A 763 -16.90 26.08 15.47
CA LEU A 763 -18.33 26.28 15.24
C LEU A 763 -18.66 26.41 13.74
N ALA A 764 -17.88 27.18 12.99
CA ALA A 764 -18.04 27.34 11.54
C ALA A 764 -17.92 26.00 10.80
N LEU A 765 -17.06 25.09 11.27
CA LEU A 765 -16.92 23.76 10.68
C LEU A 765 -18.18 22.91 10.93
N HIS A 766 -18.71 22.91 12.16
CA HIS A 766 -20.02 22.28 12.44
C HIS A 766 -21.15 22.82 11.56
N THR A 767 -21.25 24.15 11.44
CA THR A 767 -22.23 24.81 10.56
C THR A 767 -22.01 24.46 9.10
N THR A 768 -20.75 24.37 8.66
CA THR A 768 -20.39 23.96 7.29
C THR A 768 -20.91 22.56 6.98
N ASN A 769 -20.74 21.60 7.88
CA ASN A 769 -21.27 20.24 7.68
C ASN A 769 -22.80 20.21 7.68
N LEU A 770 -23.45 20.98 8.56
CA LEU A 770 -24.91 21.14 8.56
C LEU A 770 -25.40 21.67 7.20
N LEU A 771 -24.84 22.77 6.71
CA LEU A 771 -25.22 23.38 5.43
C LEU A 771 -24.94 22.45 4.24
N THR A 772 -23.80 21.77 4.26
CA THR A 772 -23.43 20.81 3.21
C THR A 772 -24.40 19.64 3.17
N ARG A 773 -24.71 19.03 4.33
CA ARG A 773 -25.65 17.91 4.41
C ARG A 773 -27.08 18.33 4.05
N ALA A 774 -27.52 19.51 4.50
CA ALA A 774 -28.82 20.07 4.15
C ALA A 774 -28.94 20.31 2.64
N PHE A 775 -27.92 20.91 2.01
CA PHE A 775 -27.88 21.10 0.56
C PHE A 775 -27.96 19.76 -0.18
N CYS A 776 -27.15 18.77 0.21
CA CYS A 776 -27.16 17.45 -0.39
C CYS A 776 -28.51 16.73 -0.25
N ALA A 777 -29.15 16.82 0.92
CA ALA A 777 -30.49 16.25 1.17
C ALA A 777 -31.56 16.94 0.31
N TYR A 778 -31.55 18.27 0.26
CA TYR A 778 -32.48 19.06 -0.54
C TYR A 778 -32.35 18.78 -2.04
N ARG A 779 -31.13 18.61 -2.56
CA ARG A 779 -30.88 18.23 -3.96
C ARG A 779 -31.42 16.85 -4.31
N LEU A 780 -31.53 15.96 -3.32
CA LEU A 780 -32.17 14.66 -3.44
C LEU A 780 -33.68 14.69 -3.18
N GLY A 781 -34.28 15.87 -2.96
CA GLY A 781 -35.71 16.02 -2.70
C GLY A 781 -36.15 15.76 -1.25
N LEU A 782 -35.20 15.70 -0.32
CA LEU A 782 -35.48 15.57 1.12
C LEU A 782 -35.48 16.95 1.77
N ASN A 783 -36.55 17.28 2.48
CA ASN A 783 -36.76 18.62 3.06
C ASN A 783 -36.34 18.73 4.53
N ASP A 784 -35.95 17.63 5.16
CA ASP A 784 -35.53 17.52 6.54
C ASP A 784 -34.09 16.99 6.62
N LEU A 785 -33.41 17.22 7.75
CA LEU A 785 -32.10 16.64 8.04
C LEU A 785 -32.06 16.15 9.49
N PRO A 786 -31.77 14.87 9.76
CA PRO A 786 -31.68 14.36 11.11
C PRO A 786 -30.55 15.01 11.91
N GLN A 787 -30.79 15.30 13.19
CA GLN A 787 -29.78 15.93 14.06
C GLN A 787 -28.50 15.10 14.20
N THR A 788 -28.61 13.76 14.22
CA THR A 788 -27.48 12.84 14.38
C THR A 788 -26.42 12.98 13.29
N VAL A 789 -26.83 13.42 12.10
CA VAL A 789 -25.94 13.65 10.96
C VAL A 789 -25.59 15.13 10.79
N ALA A 790 -26.36 16.04 11.38
CA ALA A 790 -26.22 17.47 11.13
C ALA A 790 -24.85 18.04 11.57
N PHE A 791 -24.32 17.54 12.68
CA PHE A 791 -23.08 18.02 13.28
C PHE A 791 -22.02 16.92 13.33
N PHE A 792 -20.74 17.31 13.32
CA PHE A 792 -19.65 16.38 13.64
C PHE A 792 -19.78 15.81 15.06
N SER A 793 -19.29 14.59 15.26
CA SER A 793 -19.13 14.01 16.60
C SER A 793 -18.22 14.89 17.47
N SER A 794 -17.11 15.35 16.91
CA SER A 794 -16.23 16.35 17.51
C SER A 794 -15.46 17.12 16.43
N VAL A 795 -15.10 18.37 16.74
CA VAL A 795 -14.11 19.14 16.01
C VAL A 795 -12.86 19.25 16.87
N GLU A 796 -11.73 18.84 16.31
CA GLU A 796 -10.44 18.84 16.98
C GLU A 796 -9.77 20.22 16.83
N VAL A 797 -9.33 20.79 17.94
CA VAL A 797 -8.56 22.03 18.03
C VAL A 797 -7.22 21.71 18.69
N ASP A 798 -6.14 21.82 17.93
CA ASP A 798 -4.83 21.36 18.36
C ASP A 798 -3.70 22.29 17.87
N LYS A 799 -2.50 22.15 18.42
CA LYS A 799 -1.27 22.77 17.92
C LYS A 799 -0.58 21.90 16.87
N VAL A 800 -0.92 20.61 16.80
CA VAL A 800 -0.34 19.67 15.82
C VAL A 800 -1.41 18.97 15.00
N LEU A 801 -1.01 18.48 13.83
CA LEU A 801 -1.89 17.70 12.97
C LEU A 801 -1.90 16.22 13.42
N ARG A 802 -2.91 15.81 14.16
CA ARG A 802 -3.18 14.39 14.50
C ARG A 802 -4.67 14.08 14.38
N LYS A 803 -5.02 12.79 14.27
CA LYS A 803 -6.42 12.37 14.10
C LYS A 803 -7.26 12.64 15.34
N GLU A 804 -6.74 12.26 16.51
CA GLU A 804 -7.38 12.44 17.82
C GLU A 804 -6.50 13.36 18.67
N SER A 805 -7.06 14.45 19.21
CA SER A 805 -6.29 15.47 19.93
C SER A 805 -5.59 14.98 21.21
N LYS A 806 -5.99 13.83 21.73
CA LYS A 806 -5.42 13.22 22.96
C LYS A 806 -4.36 12.16 22.66
N GLN A 807 -4.10 11.84 21.39
CA GLN A 807 -3.13 10.82 21.02
C GLN A 807 -1.70 11.37 21.12
N ASP A 808 -0.91 10.85 22.05
CA ASP A 808 0.47 11.31 22.31
C ASP A 808 1.48 10.90 21.22
N CYS A 809 1.06 10.08 20.24
CA CYS A 809 1.87 9.67 19.08
C CYS A 809 3.23 9.04 19.46
N ILE A 810 3.21 8.10 20.40
CA ILE A 810 4.38 7.29 20.78
C ILE A 810 4.70 6.30 19.65
N THR A 811 5.94 6.35 19.16
CA THR A 811 6.47 5.49 18.10
C THR A 811 7.91 5.10 18.42
N PRO A 812 8.53 4.15 17.70
CA PRO A 812 9.91 3.78 17.98
C PRO A 812 10.92 4.92 17.78
N SER A 813 10.64 5.85 16.85
CA SER A 813 11.42 7.08 16.63
C SER A 813 11.10 8.18 17.65
N ASN A 814 9.92 8.14 18.28
CA ASN A 814 9.52 9.05 19.35
C ASN A 814 9.05 8.29 20.59
N PRO A 815 9.96 7.67 21.36
CA PRO A 815 9.61 6.82 22.50
C PRO A 815 9.00 7.60 23.67
N HIS A 816 9.24 8.91 23.75
CA HIS A 816 8.74 9.79 24.81
C HIS A 816 7.41 10.47 24.48
N GLY A 817 6.87 10.27 23.27
CA GLY A 817 5.62 10.90 22.83
C GLY A 817 5.75 12.41 22.61
N LEU A 818 4.67 13.04 22.17
CA LEU A 818 4.63 14.47 21.84
C LEU A 818 4.78 15.34 23.09
N LYS A 819 4.14 14.96 24.20
CA LYS A 819 4.15 15.75 25.42
C LYS A 819 5.54 15.87 26.04
N ARG A 820 6.23 14.75 26.25
CA ARG A 820 7.56 14.75 26.89
C ARG A 820 8.70 14.93 25.88
N GLY A 821 8.57 14.42 24.65
CA GLY A 821 9.62 14.48 23.63
C GLY A 821 9.70 15.84 22.92
N TYR A 822 8.55 16.44 22.62
CA TYR A 822 8.44 17.69 21.85
C TYR A 822 7.86 18.86 22.65
N GLY A 823 7.39 18.64 23.88
CA GLY A 823 6.79 19.69 24.71
C GLY A 823 5.39 20.11 24.23
N ILE A 824 4.68 19.23 23.52
CA ILE A 824 3.39 19.53 22.90
C ILE A 824 2.27 18.89 23.70
N ASP A 825 1.42 19.72 24.30
CA ASP A 825 0.28 19.26 25.09
C ASP A 825 -0.84 18.65 24.22
N ASN A 826 -1.80 18.03 24.91
CA ASN A 826 -3.00 17.49 24.27
C ASN A 826 -3.90 18.63 23.80
N GLY A 827 -4.48 18.46 22.61
CA GLY A 827 -5.48 19.38 22.09
C GLY A 827 -6.86 19.14 22.69
N GLU A 828 -7.84 19.87 22.19
CA GLU A 828 -9.23 19.82 22.63
C GLU A 828 -10.13 19.20 21.56
N ALA A 829 -11.00 18.28 21.96
CA ALA A 829 -12.10 17.81 21.11
C ALA A 829 -13.37 18.56 21.55
N VAL A 830 -13.97 19.31 20.63
CA VAL A 830 -15.07 20.23 20.92
C VAL A 830 -16.32 19.73 20.20
N ASP A 831 -17.39 19.46 20.95
CA ASP A 831 -18.70 19.16 20.37
C ASP A 831 -19.47 20.45 20.02
N ILE A 832 -20.63 20.32 19.39
CA ILE A 832 -21.42 21.49 18.97
C ILE A 832 -21.82 22.38 20.15
N HIS A 833 -22.19 21.81 21.29
CA HIS A 833 -22.64 22.57 22.46
C HIS A 833 -21.50 23.36 23.08
N THR A 834 -20.35 22.73 23.28
CA THR A 834 -19.13 23.36 23.78
C THR A 834 -18.60 24.40 22.79
N ALA A 835 -18.71 24.15 21.47
CA ALA A 835 -18.30 25.09 20.45
C ALA A 835 -19.11 26.38 20.51
N ILE A 836 -20.44 26.29 20.69
CA ILE A 836 -21.32 27.46 20.84
C ILE A 836 -20.95 28.26 22.09
N GLU A 837 -20.78 27.58 23.23
CA GLU A 837 -20.43 28.21 24.50
C GLU A 837 -19.08 28.94 24.42
N LYS A 838 -18.03 28.24 23.94
CA LYS A 838 -16.67 28.81 23.83
C LYS A 838 -16.54 29.88 22.74
N ALA A 839 -17.32 29.80 21.67
CA ALA A 839 -17.36 30.83 20.65
C ALA A 839 -18.17 32.08 21.06
N GLY A 840 -18.89 32.01 22.20
CA GLY A 840 -19.65 33.13 22.75
C GLY A 840 -20.97 33.43 22.03
N GLY A 841 -21.47 32.50 21.19
CA GLY A 841 -22.76 32.57 20.49
C GLY A 841 -22.98 33.74 19.51
N ASN A 842 -22.13 34.77 19.54
CA ASN A 842 -22.28 36.01 18.79
C ASN A 842 -20.93 36.39 18.16
N SER A 843 -20.71 35.97 16.92
CA SER A 843 -19.74 36.69 16.10
C SER A 843 -20.47 37.84 15.41
N PRO A 844 -19.99 39.09 15.51
CA PRO A 844 -20.60 40.23 14.84
C PRO A 844 -20.42 40.02 13.33
N ARG A 845 -21.47 39.47 12.69
CA ARG A 845 -21.58 39.19 11.25
C ARG A 845 -20.44 38.33 10.70
N TRP A 846 -20.74 37.06 10.39
CA TRP A 846 -19.85 36.15 9.65
C TRP A 846 -19.47 36.65 8.24
N TYR A 847 -19.92 37.84 7.84
CA TYR A 847 -19.74 38.40 6.51
C TYR A 847 -19.71 39.94 6.55
N GLN A 848 -18.60 40.55 6.13
CA GLN A 848 -18.59 41.91 5.57
C GLN A 848 -18.19 41.75 4.09
N PHE A 849 -19.11 42.11 3.16
CA PHE A 849 -18.65 42.60 1.86
C PHE A 849 -18.00 43.92 2.23
N ASP A 850 -16.67 44.02 2.17
CA ASP A 850 -16.09 45.32 1.90
C ASP A 850 -16.57 45.66 0.49
N ASP A 851 -17.64 46.44 0.37
CA ASP A 851 -18.17 46.97 -0.90
C ASP A 851 -17.17 47.92 -1.61
N ASP A 852 -15.90 47.95 -1.17
CA ASP A 852 -14.83 48.83 -1.66
C ASP A 852 -13.64 48.06 -2.29
N ARG A 853 -13.85 46.92 -2.94
CA ARG A 853 -12.82 46.28 -3.79
C ARG A 853 -13.28 45.90 -5.19
#